data_AF-A0A7L1QR91-F1
#
_entry.id   AF-A0A7L1QR91-F1
#
_cell.length_a   1.000
_cell.length_b   1.000
_cell.length_c   1.000
_cell.angle_alpha   90.00
_cell.angle_beta   90.00
_cell.angle_gamma   90.00
#
_symmetry.space_group_name_H-M   'P 1'
#
loop_
_entity.id
_entity.type
_entity.pdbx_description
1 polymer ?
#
loop_
_entity_poly.entity_id
_entity_poly.type
_entity_poly.pdbx_seq_one_letter_code
_entity_poly.pdbx_strand_id
1 'polypeptide(L)'
;APEGKRSSGLTAVWVARNRFAVLDRMHSILIKNLKNEITKKVPVPNCDEIFYAGTGNLLLRDADSVTLFDVQQKRTLASVKISKVKYVIWSADMSHVALLAKHAILMCNRKLESLCQIHENIRVKSGAWDESGVFIYTTSNHIKYAVTSGDHGIIRTLDLPIYVTRVKGNNVYCLDRECRPRVLTIDPTEFRFKLALINRKYDEVLHMVRNAKLVGQSIIAYLQRKGYPEVALHFVKDEKTRFSLALECGNIEIALEAAKALDDKGCWEKLGEVALLQGNHQVVEMCYQRTKNFDRLSFLYLITGNLEKLRKMMKIAEIRKDMSGHYQNALYLGDVAERVRILRSCGQKSLAFLTAATYGLDEEAESLRESFDPEKETIPAVDPEARLLQPPAPVLPLDTNWPLLTVSKGFFEGSIAGKGKGGALAADIDMDAVGTEGWGEDAELQLDEDGFVDAGEGFGEEGTGKGQEEGGGWEVEEDLDLPPELDVPAGPAGAAEDGFFVPPTKGTSPAQVWCNNSQLPVDHILAGSFETAMRLLHDQVGVTNFGPYKQLFLQTFSRGRTAFQALPSLPALYGFPHRNWKEAGPKSALPAVGLKLTDLIQRLQLCYQLTTAGKFEEAVEKFRLILLSVPLLVVDNKQEIAE
;
A
#
# COMPACT_ATOMS: atom_id res chain seq x y z
N ALA A 1 2.28 2.46 -77.46
CA ALA A 1 1.67 1.63 -76.40
C ALA A 1 0.23 1.38 -76.77
N PRO A 2 -0.32 0.16 -76.65
CA PRO A 2 -1.73 -0.08 -76.95
C PRO A 2 -2.58 0.84 -76.06
N GLU A 3 -3.53 1.56 -76.67
CA GLU A 3 -4.44 2.44 -75.92
C GLU A 3 -5.19 1.61 -74.88
N GLY A 4 -4.95 1.91 -73.60
CA GLY A 4 -5.62 1.22 -72.51
C GLY A 4 -7.14 1.40 -72.61
N LYS A 5 -7.89 0.31 -72.44
CA LYS A 5 -9.36 0.36 -72.43
C LYS A 5 -9.85 1.33 -71.36
N ARG A 6 -10.67 2.32 -71.74
CA ARG A 6 -11.22 3.33 -70.82
C ARG A 6 -12.67 3.00 -70.47
N SER A 7 -13.09 3.31 -69.25
CA SER A 7 -14.48 3.17 -68.78
C SER A 7 -14.77 4.28 -67.77
N SER A 8 -16.03 4.72 -67.69
CA SER A 8 -16.47 5.75 -66.73
C SER A 8 -16.67 5.19 -65.33
N GLY A 9 -16.39 6.02 -64.33
CA GLY A 9 -16.59 5.75 -62.90
C GLY A 9 -16.10 6.93 -62.05
N LEU A 10 -16.61 7.05 -60.82
CA LEU A 10 -16.14 8.04 -59.84
C LEU A 10 -14.81 7.60 -59.21
N THR A 11 -14.79 6.39 -58.65
CA THR A 11 -13.61 5.77 -58.06
C THR A 11 -13.51 4.32 -58.51
N ALA A 12 -12.30 3.82 -58.69
CA ALA A 12 -12.05 2.44 -59.07
C ALA A 12 -10.98 1.80 -58.17
N VAL A 13 -11.25 0.60 -57.68
CA VAL A 13 -10.37 -0.13 -56.76
C VAL A 13 -10.30 -1.60 -57.16
N TRP A 14 -9.10 -2.17 -57.16
CA TRP A 14 -8.92 -3.60 -57.41
C TRP A 14 -9.46 -4.44 -56.24
N VAL A 15 -10.31 -5.42 -56.55
CA VAL A 15 -10.89 -6.34 -55.54
C VAL A 15 -10.29 -7.74 -55.66
N ALA A 16 -9.81 -8.10 -56.85
CA ALA A 16 -9.07 -9.32 -57.12
C ALA A 16 -8.11 -9.11 -58.31
N ARG A 17 -7.22 -10.07 -58.59
CA ARG A 17 -6.22 -9.97 -59.67
C ARG A 17 -6.82 -9.60 -61.04
N ASN A 18 -8.01 -10.13 -61.34
CA ASN A 18 -8.69 -9.95 -62.63
C ASN A 18 -10.01 -9.16 -62.53
N ARG A 19 -10.29 -8.54 -61.38
CA ARG A 19 -11.56 -7.83 -61.12
C ARG A 19 -11.34 -6.54 -60.33
N PHE A 20 -12.02 -5.48 -60.72
CA PHE A 20 -12.01 -4.21 -60.01
C PHE A 20 -13.44 -3.73 -59.77
N ALA A 21 -13.67 -3.10 -58.63
CA ALA A 21 -14.90 -2.42 -58.30
C ALA A 21 -14.84 -0.98 -58.80
N VAL A 22 -15.93 -0.52 -59.39
CA VAL A 22 -16.12 0.85 -59.85
C VAL A 22 -17.37 1.40 -59.18
N LEU A 23 -17.24 2.56 -58.53
CA LEU A 23 -18.38 3.33 -58.08
C LEU A 23 -18.95 4.13 -59.27
N ASP A 24 -20.18 3.84 -59.64
CA ASP A 24 -20.87 4.52 -60.73
C ASP A 24 -21.47 5.87 -60.27
N ARG A 25 -21.79 6.77 -61.21
CA ARG A 25 -22.42 8.07 -60.91
C ARG A 25 -23.80 7.95 -60.25
N MET A 26 -24.45 6.79 -60.39
CA MET A 26 -25.69 6.44 -59.70
C MET A 26 -25.44 5.89 -58.27
N HIS A 27 -24.25 6.09 -57.69
CA HIS A 27 -23.83 5.59 -56.37
C HIS A 27 -24.03 4.08 -56.17
N SER A 28 -23.83 3.29 -57.24
CA SER A 28 -23.88 1.83 -57.20
C SER A 28 -22.52 1.23 -57.51
N ILE A 29 -22.17 0.11 -56.87
CA ILE A 29 -20.88 -0.55 -57.08
C ILE A 29 -21.01 -1.61 -58.17
N LEU A 30 -20.19 -1.45 -59.21
CA LEU A 30 -20.09 -2.35 -60.35
C LEU A 30 -18.75 -3.10 -60.30
N ILE A 31 -18.80 -4.43 -60.27
CA ILE A 31 -17.59 -5.25 -60.40
C ILE A 31 -17.35 -5.52 -61.88
N LYS A 32 -16.23 -5.02 -62.41
CA LYS A 32 -15.82 -5.19 -63.80
C LYS A 32 -14.64 -6.15 -63.91
N ASN A 33 -14.57 -6.87 -65.04
CA ASN A 33 -13.39 -7.67 -65.40
C ASN A 33 -12.38 -6.84 -66.21
N LEU A 34 -11.22 -7.42 -66.56
CA LEU A 34 -10.18 -6.75 -67.38
C LEU A 34 -10.67 -6.30 -68.78
N LYS A 35 -11.80 -6.83 -69.26
CA LYS A 35 -12.44 -6.42 -70.52
C LYS A 35 -13.46 -5.29 -70.36
N ASN A 36 -13.63 -4.73 -69.15
CA ASN A 36 -14.66 -3.76 -68.75
C ASN A 36 -16.11 -4.31 -68.73
N GLU A 37 -16.30 -5.62 -68.80
CA GLU A 37 -17.62 -6.24 -68.71
C GLU A 37 -18.06 -6.30 -67.24
N ILE A 38 -19.32 -5.94 -66.99
CA ILE A 38 -19.91 -5.96 -65.65
C ILE A 38 -20.23 -7.40 -65.28
N THR A 39 -19.52 -7.92 -64.29
CA THR A 39 -19.73 -9.28 -63.77
C THR A 39 -20.79 -9.32 -62.68
N LYS A 40 -20.83 -8.30 -61.80
CA LYS A 40 -21.81 -8.19 -60.73
C LYS A 40 -22.15 -6.72 -60.45
N LYS A 41 -23.42 -6.44 -60.19
CA LYS A 41 -23.90 -5.18 -59.62
C LYS A 41 -24.26 -5.44 -58.16
N VAL A 42 -23.73 -4.62 -57.25
CA VAL A 42 -23.99 -4.72 -55.82
C VAL A 42 -24.71 -3.45 -55.37
N PRO A 43 -25.99 -3.55 -54.93
CA PRO A 43 -26.66 -2.44 -54.29
C PRO A 43 -26.01 -2.21 -52.92
N VAL A 44 -25.53 -1.01 -52.67
CA VAL A 44 -24.92 -0.61 -51.41
C VAL A 44 -25.58 0.68 -50.91
N PRO A 45 -25.46 1.00 -49.62
CA PRO A 45 -25.85 2.30 -49.08
C PRO A 45 -25.18 3.44 -49.83
N ASN A 46 -25.74 4.65 -49.73
CA ASN A 46 -25.13 5.85 -50.29
C ASN A 46 -23.68 5.96 -49.82
N CYS A 47 -22.76 5.95 -50.80
CA CYS A 47 -21.33 6.06 -50.56
C CYS A 47 -20.74 7.09 -51.52
N ASP A 48 -19.89 7.96 -51.00
CA ASP A 48 -19.21 8.99 -51.77
C ASP A 48 -18.02 8.42 -52.52
N GLU A 49 -17.24 7.55 -51.84
CA GLU A 49 -16.00 6.98 -52.33
C GLU A 49 -15.78 5.56 -51.81
N ILE A 50 -14.99 4.79 -52.55
CA ILE A 50 -14.58 3.42 -52.19
C ILE A 50 -13.07 3.33 -52.01
N PHE A 51 -12.64 2.61 -50.96
CA PHE A 51 -11.23 2.31 -50.68
C PHE A 51 -10.97 0.80 -50.65
N TYR A 52 -9.72 0.43 -50.89
CA TYR A 52 -9.26 -0.95 -50.81
C TYR A 52 -9.30 -1.46 -49.36
N ALA A 53 -9.73 -2.71 -49.15
CA ALA A 53 -9.84 -3.34 -47.83
C ALA A 53 -9.35 -4.81 -47.82
N GLY A 54 -8.51 -5.18 -48.78
CA GLY A 54 -8.10 -6.56 -49.02
C GLY A 54 -8.88 -7.21 -50.16
N THR A 55 -8.47 -8.42 -50.55
CA THR A 55 -9.11 -9.17 -51.64
C THR A 55 -10.55 -9.54 -51.25
N GLY A 56 -11.54 -9.12 -52.04
CA GLY A 56 -12.95 -9.41 -51.80
C GLY A 56 -13.69 -8.43 -50.87
N ASN A 57 -12.98 -7.51 -50.20
CA ASN A 57 -13.58 -6.54 -49.28
C ASN A 57 -13.35 -5.10 -49.76
N LEU A 58 -14.28 -4.22 -49.44
CA LEU A 58 -14.23 -2.79 -49.75
C LEU A 58 -14.53 -1.97 -48.50
N LEU A 59 -13.90 -0.80 -48.41
CA LEU A 59 -14.28 0.23 -47.46
C LEU A 59 -15.14 1.25 -48.19
N LEU A 60 -16.36 1.45 -47.71
CA LEU A 60 -17.32 2.42 -48.24
C LEU A 60 -17.29 3.65 -47.35
N ARG A 61 -16.98 4.81 -47.93
CA ARG A 61 -17.03 6.08 -47.21
C ARG A 61 -18.39 6.72 -47.41
N ASP A 62 -19.03 7.03 -46.29
CA ASP A 62 -20.18 7.91 -46.16
C ASP A 62 -19.72 9.28 -45.62
N ALA A 63 -20.63 10.26 -45.50
CA ALA A 63 -20.32 11.60 -44.98
C ALA A 63 -19.71 11.55 -43.58
N ASP A 64 -20.27 10.69 -42.72
CA ASP A 64 -19.97 10.60 -41.29
C ASP A 64 -19.45 9.22 -40.83
N SER A 65 -19.39 8.23 -41.72
CA SER A 65 -18.95 6.88 -41.38
C SER A 65 -18.13 6.21 -42.47
N VAL A 66 -17.32 5.22 -42.08
CA VAL A 66 -16.62 4.32 -42.98
C VAL A 66 -17.04 2.90 -42.65
N THR A 67 -17.49 2.17 -43.67
CA THR A 67 -18.12 0.86 -43.54
C THR A 67 -17.32 -0.21 -44.27
N LEU A 68 -16.96 -1.29 -43.58
CA LEU A 68 -16.36 -2.50 -44.15
C LEU A 68 -17.44 -3.34 -44.80
N PHE A 69 -17.30 -3.58 -46.10
CA PHE A 69 -18.26 -4.31 -46.91
C PHE A 69 -17.62 -5.52 -47.58
N ASP A 70 -18.24 -6.69 -47.41
CA ASP A 70 -17.84 -7.92 -48.10
C ASP A 70 -18.58 -8.01 -49.44
N VAL A 71 -17.81 -7.98 -50.52
CA VAL A 71 -18.33 -8.00 -51.89
C VAL A 71 -18.84 -9.38 -52.31
N GLN A 72 -18.30 -10.44 -51.71
CA GLN A 72 -18.71 -11.82 -51.99
C GLN A 72 -20.03 -12.14 -51.31
N GLN A 73 -20.14 -11.81 -50.02
CA GLN A 73 -21.31 -12.08 -49.19
C GLN A 73 -22.40 -11.00 -49.29
N LYS A 74 -22.07 -9.85 -49.92
CA LYS A 74 -22.97 -8.69 -50.08
C LYS A 74 -23.51 -8.16 -48.75
N ARG A 75 -22.70 -8.18 -47.70
CA ARG A 75 -23.08 -7.70 -46.37
C ARG A 75 -22.06 -6.73 -45.80
N THR A 76 -22.56 -5.85 -44.95
CA THR A 76 -21.74 -5.01 -44.09
C THR A 76 -21.17 -5.85 -42.95
N LEU A 77 -19.85 -5.77 -42.73
CA LEU A 77 -19.17 -6.46 -41.64
C LEU A 77 -19.04 -5.56 -40.40
N ALA A 78 -18.61 -4.32 -40.59
CA ALA A 78 -18.39 -3.36 -39.52
C ALA A 78 -18.53 -1.93 -40.04
N SER A 79 -18.81 -0.98 -39.15
CA SER A 79 -18.87 0.44 -39.49
C SER A 79 -18.28 1.27 -38.35
N VAL A 80 -17.53 2.31 -38.70
CA VAL A 80 -16.91 3.23 -37.75
C VAL A 80 -17.25 4.66 -38.12
N LYS A 81 -17.58 5.44 -37.09
CA LYS A 81 -17.92 6.85 -37.22
C LYS A 81 -16.66 7.68 -37.35
N ILE A 82 -16.44 8.24 -38.54
CA ILE A 82 -15.40 9.24 -38.80
C ILE A 82 -15.82 10.06 -40.01
N SER A 83 -15.86 11.37 -39.83
CA SER A 83 -16.31 12.27 -40.90
C SER A 83 -15.18 12.59 -41.87
N LYS A 84 -15.53 12.66 -43.16
CA LYS A 84 -14.67 13.20 -44.24
C LYS A 84 -13.26 12.58 -44.29
N VAL A 85 -13.17 11.25 -44.21
CA VAL A 85 -11.92 10.51 -44.45
C VAL A 85 -11.45 10.75 -45.88
N LYS A 86 -10.18 11.12 -46.05
CA LYS A 86 -9.57 11.40 -47.37
C LYS A 86 -8.68 10.28 -47.86
N TYR A 87 -7.97 9.64 -46.92
CA TYR A 87 -7.02 8.59 -47.25
C TYR A 87 -7.17 7.43 -46.28
N VAL A 88 -7.01 6.23 -46.80
CA VAL A 88 -7.02 4.98 -46.04
C VAL A 88 -5.72 4.26 -46.33
N ILE A 89 -4.96 3.95 -45.28
CA ILE A 89 -3.61 3.39 -45.41
C ILE A 89 -3.52 2.13 -44.57
N TRP A 90 -3.34 0.99 -45.23
CA TRP A 90 -3.16 -0.31 -44.60
C TRP A 90 -1.70 -0.58 -44.24
N SER A 91 -1.49 -1.33 -43.17
CA SER A 91 -0.19 -1.93 -42.87
C SER A 91 0.17 -3.00 -43.91
N ALA A 92 1.46 -3.33 -44.03
CA ALA A 92 1.95 -4.27 -45.05
C ALA A 92 1.38 -5.69 -44.90
N ASP A 93 1.05 -6.08 -43.68
CA ASP A 93 0.43 -7.36 -43.29
C ASP A 93 -1.11 -7.30 -43.26
N MET A 94 -1.72 -6.15 -43.56
CA MET A 94 -3.16 -5.86 -43.46
C MET A 94 -3.78 -6.13 -42.07
N SER A 95 -2.99 -6.07 -41.00
CA SER A 95 -3.48 -6.19 -39.62
C SER A 95 -4.14 -4.91 -39.11
N HIS A 96 -3.61 -3.75 -39.53
CA HIS A 96 -4.04 -2.43 -39.10
C HIS A 96 -4.35 -1.49 -40.28
N VAL A 97 -5.27 -0.55 -40.04
CA VAL A 97 -5.66 0.48 -41.00
C VAL A 97 -5.68 1.85 -40.34
N ALA A 98 -5.12 2.85 -41.00
CA ALA A 98 -5.17 4.25 -40.59
C ALA A 98 -6.11 5.02 -41.53
N LEU A 99 -7.17 5.59 -40.96
CA LEU A 99 -8.13 6.46 -41.63
C LEU A 99 -7.74 7.91 -41.36
N LEU A 100 -7.36 8.64 -42.42
CA LEU A 100 -6.90 10.03 -42.32
C LEU A 100 -8.02 10.99 -42.71
N ALA A 101 -8.51 11.75 -41.73
CA ALA A 101 -9.33 12.94 -41.93
C ALA A 101 -8.45 14.20 -42.00
N LYS A 102 -9.06 15.39 -42.08
CA LYS A 102 -8.32 16.66 -42.16
C LYS A 102 -7.45 16.93 -40.91
N HIS A 103 -8.01 16.67 -39.73
CA HIS A 103 -7.40 16.95 -38.42
C HIS A 103 -7.45 15.74 -37.48
N ALA A 104 -7.85 14.58 -37.98
CA ALA A 104 -7.97 13.39 -37.16
C ALA A 104 -7.38 12.18 -37.89
N ILE A 105 -6.74 11.31 -37.12
CA ILE A 105 -6.22 10.02 -37.55
C ILE A 105 -6.92 8.98 -36.69
N LEU A 106 -7.61 8.05 -37.32
CA LEU A 106 -8.25 6.94 -36.62
C LEU A 106 -7.59 5.64 -37.03
N MET A 107 -7.02 4.93 -36.07
CA MET A 107 -6.38 3.65 -36.29
C MET A 107 -7.36 2.55 -35.89
N CYS A 108 -7.59 1.62 -36.80
CA CYS A 108 -8.46 0.47 -36.57
C CYS A 108 -7.70 -0.83 -36.84
N ASN A 109 -8.22 -1.94 -36.31
CA ASN A 109 -7.76 -3.28 -36.73
C ASN A 109 -8.42 -3.71 -38.05
N ARG A 110 -8.06 -4.88 -38.56
CA ARG A 110 -8.64 -5.48 -39.78
C ARG A 110 -10.16 -5.64 -39.75
N LYS A 111 -10.76 -5.83 -38.56
CA LYS A 111 -12.21 -5.94 -38.38
C LYS A 111 -12.90 -4.57 -38.27
N LEU A 112 -12.13 -3.48 -38.41
CA LEU A 112 -12.60 -2.11 -38.27
C LEU A 112 -13.06 -1.77 -36.85
N GLU A 113 -12.47 -2.40 -35.82
CA GLU A 113 -12.61 -1.95 -34.44
C GLU A 113 -11.66 -0.77 -34.20
N SER A 114 -12.18 0.30 -33.62
CA SER A 114 -11.42 1.52 -33.32
C SER A 114 -10.42 1.25 -32.20
N LEU A 115 -9.12 1.35 -32.50
CA LEU A 115 -8.04 1.20 -31.52
C LEU A 115 -7.71 2.53 -30.86
N CYS A 116 -7.45 3.56 -31.67
CA CYS A 116 -7.15 4.89 -31.16
C CYS A 116 -7.55 5.99 -32.14
N GLN A 117 -7.95 7.14 -31.60
CA GLN A 117 -8.25 8.35 -32.35
C GLN A 117 -7.30 9.45 -31.89
N ILE A 118 -6.57 10.03 -32.84
CA ILE A 118 -5.61 11.10 -32.59
C ILE A 118 -6.14 12.37 -33.26
N HIS A 119 -6.22 13.46 -32.50
CA HIS A 119 -6.59 14.77 -33.00
C HIS A 119 -5.36 15.66 -33.14
N GLU A 120 -5.23 16.31 -34.30
CA GLU A 120 -4.10 17.16 -34.66
C GLU A 120 -4.59 18.56 -35.04
N ASN A 121 -4.03 19.58 -34.39
CA ASN A 121 -4.35 20.98 -34.69
C ASN A 121 -3.94 21.35 -36.13
N ILE A 122 -2.79 20.84 -36.58
CA ILE A 122 -2.28 21.06 -37.93
C ILE A 122 -2.82 19.97 -38.86
N ARG A 123 -3.21 20.37 -40.08
CA ARG A 123 -3.73 19.43 -41.08
C ARG A 123 -2.73 18.31 -41.40
N VAL A 124 -3.20 17.07 -41.33
CA VAL A 124 -2.44 15.88 -41.72
C VAL A 124 -2.35 15.81 -43.25
N LYS A 125 -1.17 15.49 -43.77
CA LYS A 125 -0.87 15.45 -45.21
C LYS A 125 -0.87 14.03 -45.75
N SER A 126 -0.07 13.17 -45.14
CA SER A 126 0.14 11.78 -45.57
C SER A 126 0.74 10.96 -44.44
N GLY A 127 0.77 9.63 -44.57
CA GLY A 127 1.48 8.77 -43.66
C GLY A 127 1.73 7.38 -44.24
N ALA A 128 2.52 6.58 -43.56
CA ALA A 128 2.81 5.20 -43.91
C ALA A 128 3.13 4.40 -42.64
N TRP A 129 2.86 3.09 -42.70
CA TRP A 129 3.21 2.17 -41.64
C TRP A 129 4.67 1.75 -41.74
N ASP A 130 5.36 1.74 -40.60
CA ASP A 130 6.64 1.06 -40.43
C ASP A 130 6.45 -0.46 -40.27
N GLU A 131 7.52 -1.22 -40.51
CA GLU A 131 7.57 -2.68 -40.33
C GLU A 131 7.25 -3.10 -38.89
N SER A 132 7.53 -2.22 -37.92
CA SER A 132 7.26 -2.43 -36.50
C SER A 132 5.80 -2.21 -36.08
N GLY A 133 4.91 -1.85 -37.01
CA GLY A 133 3.49 -1.56 -36.71
C GLY A 133 3.25 -0.15 -36.15
N VAL A 134 4.19 0.78 -36.33
CA VAL A 134 4.05 2.19 -35.95
C VAL A 134 3.62 3.00 -37.16
N PHE A 135 2.67 3.91 -37.00
CA PHE A 135 2.19 4.76 -38.09
C PHE A 135 2.94 6.09 -38.10
N ILE A 136 3.72 6.34 -39.14
CA ILE A 136 4.48 7.59 -39.31
C ILE A 136 3.69 8.50 -40.25
N TYR A 137 3.43 9.73 -39.82
CA TYR A 137 2.65 10.68 -40.60
C TYR A 137 3.28 12.06 -40.60
N THR A 138 2.88 12.85 -41.58
CA THR A 138 3.38 14.20 -41.80
C THR A 138 2.27 15.23 -41.64
N THR A 139 2.63 16.29 -40.94
CA THR A 139 1.89 17.54 -40.91
C THR A 139 2.59 18.55 -41.80
N SER A 140 2.16 19.82 -41.80
CA SER A 140 2.85 20.84 -42.59
C SER A 140 4.28 21.12 -42.08
N ASN A 141 4.55 20.90 -40.79
CA ASN A 141 5.77 21.34 -40.13
C ASN A 141 6.54 20.20 -39.43
N HIS A 142 5.96 19.01 -39.29
CA HIS A 142 6.56 17.93 -38.49
C HIS A 142 6.31 16.56 -39.12
N ILE A 143 7.31 15.69 -38.99
CA ILE A 143 7.15 14.24 -39.05
C ILE A 143 6.81 13.77 -37.62
N LYS A 144 5.69 13.08 -37.50
CA LYS A 144 5.18 12.54 -36.24
C LYS A 144 4.98 11.04 -36.36
N TYR A 145 4.91 10.37 -35.22
CA TYR A 145 4.52 8.97 -35.15
C TYR A 145 3.28 8.80 -34.27
N ALA A 146 2.55 7.72 -34.52
CA ALA A 146 1.42 7.27 -33.77
C ALA A 146 1.53 5.76 -33.54
N VAL A 147 1.34 5.34 -32.30
CA VAL A 147 1.24 3.94 -31.90
C VAL A 147 -0.24 3.57 -31.75
N THR A 148 -0.57 2.31 -31.98
CA THR A 148 -1.92 1.76 -31.80
C THR A 148 -2.48 1.96 -30.39
N SER A 149 -1.62 2.14 -29.38
CA SER A 149 -2.00 2.47 -28.00
C SER A 149 -2.45 3.92 -27.79
N GLY A 150 -2.36 4.79 -28.80
CA GLY A 150 -2.73 6.22 -28.73
C GLY A 150 -1.56 7.16 -28.42
N ASP A 151 -0.40 6.62 -28.03
CA ASP A 151 0.82 7.40 -27.83
C ASP A 151 1.33 7.98 -29.16
N HIS A 152 1.62 9.27 -29.17
CA HIS A 152 2.10 10.01 -30.34
C HIS A 152 3.24 10.96 -29.95
N GLY A 153 4.08 11.32 -30.92
CA GLY A 153 5.24 12.18 -30.68
C GLY A 153 5.80 12.78 -31.97
N ILE A 154 6.72 13.72 -31.81
CA ILE A 154 7.39 14.41 -32.92
C ILE A 154 8.75 13.74 -33.12
N ILE A 155 9.01 13.26 -34.33
CA ILE A 155 10.32 12.70 -34.71
C ILE A 155 11.26 13.82 -35.15
N ARG A 156 10.78 14.69 -36.05
CA ARG A 156 11.60 15.70 -36.72
C ARG A 156 10.73 16.85 -37.20
N THR A 157 11.25 18.07 -37.06
CA THR A 157 10.68 19.29 -37.65
C THR A 157 11.08 19.42 -39.12
N LEU A 158 10.17 19.92 -39.94
CA LEU A 158 10.28 20.08 -41.39
C LEU A 158 10.12 21.55 -41.76
N ASP A 159 10.99 22.04 -42.63
CA ASP A 159 10.88 23.40 -43.19
C ASP A 159 9.83 23.46 -44.32
N LEU A 160 9.67 22.35 -45.05
CA LEU A 160 8.75 22.23 -46.17
C LEU A 160 7.82 21.02 -45.98
N PRO A 161 6.54 21.14 -46.34
CA PRO A 161 5.61 20.03 -46.25
C PRO A 161 5.92 18.98 -47.31
N ILE A 162 6.16 17.76 -46.84
CA ILE A 162 6.45 16.58 -47.63
C ILE A 162 5.31 15.58 -47.55
N TYR A 163 5.23 14.69 -48.54
CA TYR A 163 4.26 13.60 -48.62
C TYR A 163 4.98 12.26 -48.53
N VAL A 164 4.79 11.53 -47.43
CA VAL A 164 5.38 10.21 -47.20
C VAL A 164 4.70 9.18 -48.08
N THR A 165 5.51 8.38 -48.77
CA THR A 165 5.04 7.27 -49.61
C THR A 165 5.35 5.93 -48.95
N ARG A 166 6.54 5.77 -48.38
CA ARG A 166 6.97 4.53 -47.73
C ARG A 166 8.04 4.79 -46.69
N VAL A 167 8.03 3.99 -45.62
CA VAL A 167 9.12 3.92 -44.65
C VAL A 167 9.79 2.56 -44.78
N LYS A 168 11.13 2.55 -44.76
CA LYS A 168 11.92 1.32 -44.72
C LYS A 168 13.13 1.53 -43.82
N GLY A 169 13.16 0.81 -42.70
CA GLY A 169 14.17 1.02 -41.66
C GLY A 169 14.17 2.47 -41.18
N ASN A 170 15.34 3.11 -41.20
CA ASN A 170 15.49 4.49 -40.73
C ASN A 170 15.22 5.55 -41.81
N ASN A 171 14.88 5.13 -43.04
CA ASN A 171 14.71 6.06 -44.16
C ASN A 171 13.23 6.18 -44.53
N VAL A 172 12.76 7.43 -44.55
CA VAL A 172 11.43 7.84 -45.00
C VAL A 172 11.55 8.34 -46.44
N TYR A 173 10.89 7.63 -47.35
CA TYR A 173 10.75 8.03 -48.74
C TYR A 173 9.54 8.95 -48.86
N CYS A 174 9.78 10.15 -49.38
CA CYS A 174 8.76 11.19 -49.48
C CYS A 174 8.87 11.97 -50.80
N LEU A 175 7.80 12.67 -51.14
CA LEU A 175 7.70 13.58 -52.28
C LEU A 175 7.53 14.99 -51.75
N ASP A 176 8.23 15.96 -52.33
CA ASP A 176 7.94 17.38 -52.09
C ASP A 176 6.76 17.87 -52.94
N ARG A 177 6.41 19.15 -52.81
CA ARG A 177 5.32 19.78 -53.58
C ARG A 177 5.58 19.78 -55.09
N GLU A 178 6.84 19.65 -55.52
CA GLU A 178 7.26 19.62 -56.92
C GLU A 178 7.31 18.19 -57.47
N CYS A 179 6.79 17.21 -56.72
CA CYS A 179 6.82 15.78 -57.03
C CYS A 179 8.24 15.21 -57.15
N ARG A 180 9.24 15.84 -56.52
CA ARG A 180 10.61 15.32 -56.50
C ARG A 180 10.78 14.32 -55.35
N PRO A 181 11.36 13.13 -55.62
CA PRO A 181 11.62 12.15 -54.59
C PRO A 181 12.73 12.64 -53.66
N ARG A 182 12.48 12.59 -52.36
CA ARG A 182 13.44 12.88 -51.30
C ARG A 182 13.47 11.74 -50.30
N VAL A 183 14.66 11.49 -49.77
CA VAL A 183 14.87 10.50 -48.70
C VAL A 183 15.30 11.26 -47.46
N LEU A 184 14.56 11.07 -46.36
CA LEU A 184 14.87 11.65 -45.07
C LEU A 184 15.18 10.53 -44.09
N THR A 185 16.31 10.62 -43.40
CA THR A 185 16.63 9.70 -42.30
C THR A 185 15.96 10.19 -41.02
N ILE A 186 15.28 9.27 -40.34
CA ILE A 186 14.64 9.46 -39.04
C ILE A 186 15.38 8.69 -37.95
N ASP A 187 15.30 9.18 -36.72
CA ASP A 187 15.75 8.45 -35.54
C ASP A 187 14.56 7.70 -34.93
N PRO A 188 14.55 6.34 -34.96
CA PRO A 188 13.44 5.57 -34.44
C PRO A 188 13.51 5.31 -32.93
N THR A 189 14.56 5.77 -32.25
CA THR A 189 14.89 5.37 -30.88
C THR A 189 13.75 5.67 -29.90
N GLU A 190 13.12 6.84 -29.97
CA GLU A 190 12.03 7.22 -29.05
C GLU A 190 10.79 6.32 -29.19
N PHE A 191 10.29 6.14 -30.41
CA PHE A 191 9.07 5.34 -30.58
C PHE A 191 9.32 3.85 -30.39
N ARG A 192 10.53 3.34 -30.71
CA ARG A 192 10.91 1.96 -30.39
C ARG A 192 10.98 1.74 -28.89
N PHE A 193 11.54 2.69 -28.14
CA PHE A 193 11.55 2.66 -26.68
C PHE A 193 10.13 2.61 -26.10
N LYS A 194 9.23 3.52 -26.54
CA LYS A 194 7.84 3.51 -26.09
C LYS A 194 7.10 2.23 -26.50
N LEU A 195 7.36 1.71 -27.70
CA LEU A 195 6.77 0.47 -28.20
C LEU A 195 7.23 -0.74 -27.37
N ALA A 196 8.52 -0.84 -27.04
CA ALA A 196 9.04 -1.91 -26.19
C ALA A 196 8.43 -1.87 -24.79
N LEU A 197 8.22 -0.67 -24.23
CA LEU A 197 7.54 -0.49 -22.95
C LEU A 197 6.06 -0.92 -23.01
N ILE A 198 5.34 -0.54 -24.06
CA ILE A 198 3.94 -0.97 -24.29
C ILE A 198 3.84 -2.48 -24.45
N ASN A 199 4.77 -3.08 -25.20
CA ASN A 199 4.84 -4.52 -25.42
C ASN A 199 5.43 -5.30 -24.23
N ARG A 200 5.76 -4.62 -23.12
CA ARG A 200 6.35 -5.20 -21.90
C ARG A 200 7.65 -5.97 -22.14
N LYS A 201 8.46 -5.54 -23.12
CA LYS A 201 9.79 -6.11 -23.44
C LYS A 201 10.87 -5.44 -22.61
N TYR A 202 10.94 -5.77 -21.32
CA TYR A 202 11.80 -5.07 -20.37
C TYR A 202 13.31 -5.24 -20.65
N ASP A 203 13.75 -6.38 -21.17
CA ASP A 203 15.16 -6.61 -21.52
C ASP A 203 15.65 -5.69 -22.64
N GLU A 204 14.81 -5.49 -23.66
CA GLU A 204 15.08 -4.60 -24.78
C GLU A 204 15.13 -3.14 -24.30
N VAL A 205 14.23 -2.77 -23.38
CA VAL A 205 14.21 -1.46 -22.72
C VAL A 205 15.51 -1.24 -21.95
N LEU A 206 15.95 -2.19 -21.11
CA LEU A 206 17.22 -2.11 -20.37
C LEU A 206 18.43 -1.97 -21.29
N HIS A 207 18.49 -2.75 -22.37
CA HIS A 207 19.56 -2.64 -23.35
C HIS A 207 19.56 -1.26 -24.04
N MET A 208 18.39 -0.75 -24.42
CA MET A 208 18.23 0.59 -24.98
C MET A 208 18.62 1.68 -23.97
N VAL A 209 18.26 1.55 -22.69
CA VAL A 209 18.61 2.51 -21.62
C VAL A 209 20.13 2.61 -21.46
N ARG A 210 20.83 1.47 -21.51
CA ARG A 210 22.29 1.42 -21.30
C ARG A 210 23.09 1.93 -22.49
N ASN A 211 22.63 1.65 -23.71
CA ASN A 211 23.42 1.85 -24.92
C ASN A 211 22.95 3.03 -25.79
N ALA A 212 21.67 3.42 -25.70
CA ALA A 212 21.15 4.51 -26.51
C ALA A 212 21.18 5.84 -25.75
N LYS A 213 21.58 6.90 -26.45
CA LYS A 213 21.51 8.29 -25.94
C LYS A 213 20.06 8.79 -25.98
N LEU A 214 19.20 8.20 -25.15
CA LEU A 214 17.84 8.65 -24.90
C LEU A 214 17.89 9.85 -23.96
N VAL A 215 18.18 11.03 -24.51
CA VAL A 215 18.30 12.27 -23.71
C VAL A 215 17.06 13.12 -23.96
N GLY A 216 16.13 13.16 -22.99
CA GLY A 216 14.96 14.02 -23.09
C GLY A 216 14.07 14.00 -21.84
N GLN A 217 13.76 15.19 -21.32
CA GLN A 217 12.76 15.39 -20.26
C GLN A 217 11.40 14.78 -20.62
N SER A 218 11.08 14.68 -21.92
CA SER A 218 9.86 14.06 -22.42
C SER A 218 9.77 12.56 -22.11
N ILE A 219 10.91 11.84 -22.12
CA ILE A 219 10.95 10.40 -21.85
C ILE A 219 10.82 10.15 -20.35
N ILE A 220 11.49 10.96 -19.52
CA ILE A 220 11.38 10.91 -18.05
C ILE A 220 9.93 11.15 -17.63
N ALA A 221 9.31 12.22 -18.12
CA ALA A 221 7.90 12.52 -17.85
C ALA A 221 6.96 11.41 -18.35
N TYR A 222 7.28 10.77 -19.48
CA TYR A 222 6.52 9.64 -19.99
C TYR A 222 6.64 8.40 -19.07
N LEU A 223 7.85 8.08 -18.60
CA LEU A 223 8.08 6.97 -17.67
C LEU A 223 7.38 7.20 -16.32
N GLN A 224 7.42 8.43 -15.79
CA GLN A 224 6.68 8.81 -14.59
C GLN A 224 5.17 8.60 -14.75
N ARG A 225 4.57 9.11 -15.85
CA ARG A 225 3.12 8.93 -16.12
C ARG A 225 2.72 7.47 -16.29
N LYS A 226 3.61 6.62 -16.81
CA LYS A 226 3.36 5.19 -16.99
C LYS A 226 3.67 4.37 -15.73
N GLY A 227 4.17 4.99 -14.65
CA GLY A 227 4.45 4.32 -13.38
C GLY A 227 5.76 3.55 -13.34
N TYR A 228 6.75 3.92 -14.16
CA TYR A 228 8.09 3.32 -14.16
C TYR A 228 9.18 4.34 -13.74
N PRO A 229 9.09 4.95 -12.54
CA PRO A 229 10.08 5.93 -12.08
C PRO A 229 11.48 5.31 -11.85
N GLU A 230 11.57 4.00 -11.59
CA GLU A 230 12.84 3.29 -11.37
C GLU A 230 13.78 3.36 -12.59
N VAL A 231 13.22 3.17 -13.79
CA VAL A 231 13.98 3.25 -15.05
C VAL A 231 14.39 4.69 -15.32
N ALA A 232 13.53 5.65 -14.96
CA ALA A 232 13.80 7.06 -15.15
C ALA A 232 15.03 7.53 -14.33
N LEU A 233 15.20 6.99 -13.12
CA LEU A 233 16.30 7.33 -12.20
C LEU A 233 17.70 7.18 -12.82
N HIS A 234 17.88 6.24 -13.75
CA HIS A 234 19.17 6.02 -14.44
C HIS A 234 19.47 7.12 -15.49
N PHE A 235 18.45 7.74 -16.08
CA PHE A 235 18.65 8.78 -17.09
C PHE A 235 18.88 10.16 -16.49
N VAL A 236 18.44 10.37 -15.24
CA VAL A 236 18.47 11.67 -14.60
C VAL A 236 19.83 11.92 -13.96
N LYS A 237 20.49 12.98 -14.46
CA LYS A 237 21.73 13.52 -13.89
C LYS A 237 21.49 14.68 -12.93
N ASP A 238 20.36 15.38 -13.08
CA ASP A 238 20.02 16.51 -12.23
C ASP A 238 19.54 16.01 -10.85
N GLU A 239 20.15 16.52 -9.79
CA GLU A 239 19.96 16.02 -8.43
C GLU A 239 18.56 16.28 -7.91
N LYS A 240 17.91 17.39 -8.31
CA LYS A 240 16.53 17.72 -7.87
C LYS A 240 15.51 16.74 -8.45
N THR A 241 15.58 16.49 -9.76
CA THR A 241 14.72 15.51 -10.42
C THR A 241 15.03 14.09 -9.98
N ARG A 242 16.31 13.77 -9.73
CA ARG A 242 16.74 12.48 -9.16
C ARG A 242 16.16 12.26 -7.76
N PHE A 243 16.17 13.28 -6.91
CA PHE A 243 15.57 13.24 -5.57
C PHE A 243 14.05 12.97 -5.65
N SER A 244 13.31 13.72 -6.47
CA SER A 244 11.87 13.52 -6.63
C SER A 244 11.53 12.11 -7.13
N LEU A 245 12.29 11.60 -8.10
CA LEU A 245 12.12 10.24 -8.61
C LEU A 245 12.46 9.18 -7.56
N ALA A 246 13.53 9.36 -6.79
CA ALA A 246 13.91 8.43 -5.75
C ALA A 246 12.85 8.34 -4.64
N LEU A 247 12.23 9.47 -4.28
CA LEU A 247 11.08 9.48 -3.36
C LEU A 247 9.87 8.72 -3.93
N GLU A 248 9.55 8.90 -5.21
CA GLU A 248 8.46 8.15 -5.88
C GLU A 248 8.74 6.64 -5.95
N CYS A 249 10.00 6.25 -6.19
CA CYS A 249 10.43 4.86 -6.16
C CYS A 249 10.46 4.25 -4.75
N GLY A 250 10.46 5.09 -3.72
CA GLY A 250 10.72 4.65 -2.34
C GLY A 250 12.16 4.20 -2.10
N ASN A 251 13.12 4.53 -2.98
CA ASN A 251 14.53 4.21 -2.76
C ASN A 251 15.19 5.30 -1.89
N ILE A 252 15.19 5.07 -0.58
CA ILE A 252 15.66 6.04 0.42
C ILE A 252 17.17 6.26 0.37
N GLU A 253 17.96 5.25 0.01
CA GLU A 253 19.42 5.37 -0.06
C GLU A 253 19.83 6.40 -1.12
N ILE A 254 19.28 6.28 -2.33
CA ILE A 254 19.55 7.23 -3.42
C ILE A 254 18.94 8.60 -3.11
N ALA A 255 17.77 8.63 -2.47
CA ALA A 255 17.15 9.89 -2.05
C ALA A 255 17.99 10.62 -0.99
N LEU A 256 18.63 9.89 -0.07
CA LEU A 256 19.52 10.43 0.95
C LEU A 256 20.83 10.95 0.36
N GLU A 257 21.42 10.25 -0.61
CA GLU A 257 22.58 10.77 -1.35
C GLU A 257 22.24 12.07 -2.10
N ALA A 258 21.10 12.10 -2.79
CA ALA A 258 20.64 13.29 -3.51
C ALA A 258 20.31 14.45 -2.53
N ALA A 259 19.70 14.17 -1.38
CA ALA A 259 19.42 15.19 -0.37
C ALA A 259 20.70 15.77 0.25
N LYS A 260 21.73 14.94 0.48
CA LYS A 260 23.05 15.41 0.94
C LYS A 260 23.73 16.32 -0.07
N ALA A 261 23.58 16.05 -1.36
CA ALA A 261 24.16 16.88 -2.41
C ALA A 261 23.42 18.22 -2.57
N LEU A 262 22.09 18.21 -2.45
CA LEU A 262 21.25 19.41 -2.57
C LEU A 262 21.30 20.33 -1.33
N ASP A 263 21.44 19.75 -0.14
CA ASP A 263 21.44 20.41 1.18
C ASP A 263 20.33 21.47 1.39
N ASP A 264 19.14 21.20 0.87
CA ASP A 264 17.95 22.04 1.04
C ASP A 264 17.07 21.53 2.19
N LYS A 265 16.63 22.44 3.07
CA LYS A 265 15.76 22.12 4.21
C LYS A 265 14.46 21.46 3.76
N GLY A 266 13.86 21.95 2.67
CA GLY A 266 12.61 21.38 2.13
C GLY A 266 12.77 19.95 1.59
N CYS A 267 13.95 19.60 1.07
CA CYS A 267 14.25 18.23 0.65
C CYS A 267 14.38 17.29 1.86
N TRP A 268 15.07 17.72 2.91
CA TRP A 268 15.21 16.95 4.14
C TRP A 268 13.87 16.68 4.84
N GLU A 269 12.95 17.64 4.85
CA GLU A 269 11.60 17.46 5.39
C GLU A 269 10.81 16.41 4.61
N LYS A 270 10.80 16.49 3.27
CA LYS A 270 10.12 15.50 2.40
C LYS A 270 10.74 14.10 2.52
N LEU A 271 12.07 14.01 2.60
CA LEU A 271 12.75 12.74 2.82
C LEU A 271 12.37 12.13 4.17
N GLY A 272 12.29 12.95 5.23
CA GLY A 272 11.86 12.51 6.55
C GLY A 272 10.44 11.96 6.56
N GLU A 273 9.50 12.60 5.86
CA GLU A 273 8.11 12.11 5.75
C GLU A 273 8.02 10.75 5.04
N VAL A 274 8.70 10.60 3.89
CA VAL A 274 8.68 9.34 3.13
C VAL A 274 9.44 8.24 3.87
N ALA A 275 10.58 8.55 4.49
CA ALA A 275 11.33 7.59 5.30
C ALA A 275 10.53 7.11 6.52
N LEU A 276 9.76 8.01 7.15
CA LEU A 276 8.86 7.65 8.26
C LEU A 276 7.73 6.74 7.78
N LEU A 277 7.13 7.02 6.62
CA LEU A 277 6.09 6.18 6.02
C LEU A 277 6.58 4.73 5.79
N GLN A 278 7.85 4.57 5.42
CA GLN A 278 8.46 3.26 5.21
C GLN A 278 8.92 2.57 6.50
N GLY A 279 9.15 3.33 7.58
CA GLY A 279 9.68 2.81 8.84
C GLY A 279 11.21 2.86 8.96
N ASN A 280 11.89 3.61 8.10
CA ASN A 280 13.34 3.84 8.15
C ASN A 280 13.69 4.94 9.17
N HIS A 281 13.58 4.63 10.45
CA HIS A 281 13.71 5.62 11.52
C HIS A 281 15.13 6.25 11.61
N GLN A 282 16.19 5.52 11.22
CA GLN A 282 17.55 6.05 11.26
C GLN A 282 17.74 7.23 10.28
N VAL A 283 17.14 7.13 9.10
CA VAL A 283 17.15 8.20 8.10
C VAL A 283 16.30 9.39 8.59
N VAL A 284 15.16 9.10 9.22
CA VAL A 284 14.31 10.13 9.83
C VAL A 284 15.06 10.90 10.92
N GLU A 285 15.82 10.21 11.78
CA GLU A 285 16.67 10.84 12.81
C GLU A 285 17.67 11.83 12.17
N MET A 286 18.37 11.40 11.11
CA MET A 286 19.30 12.26 10.38
C MET A 286 18.59 13.47 9.75
N CYS A 287 17.39 13.28 9.18
CA CYS A 287 16.59 14.36 8.59
C CYS A 287 16.15 15.38 9.66
N TYR A 288 15.69 14.94 10.83
CA TYR A 288 15.26 15.82 11.92
C TYR A 288 16.42 16.57 12.59
N GLN A 289 17.59 15.95 12.70
CA GLN A 289 18.80 16.63 13.16
C GLN A 289 19.21 17.75 12.21
N ARG A 290 19.17 17.51 10.88
CA ARG A 290 19.51 18.51 9.85
C ARG A 290 18.50 19.65 9.75
N THR A 291 17.21 19.33 9.84
CA THR A 291 16.12 20.31 9.81
C THR A 291 15.94 21.06 11.12
N LYS A 292 16.65 20.65 12.19
CA LYS A 292 16.60 21.22 13.54
C LYS A 292 15.19 21.13 14.15
N ASN A 293 14.49 20.03 13.89
CA ASN A 293 13.15 19.77 14.45
C ASN A 293 13.25 18.88 15.70
N PHE A 294 13.38 19.51 16.87
CA PHE A 294 13.67 18.81 18.13
C PHE A 294 12.46 18.16 18.78
N ASP A 295 11.26 18.69 18.56
CA ASP A 295 10.02 18.12 19.10
C ASP A 295 9.76 16.75 18.47
N ARG A 296 9.84 16.68 17.14
CA ARG A 296 9.70 15.41 16.40
C ARG A 296 10.81 14.42 16.73
N LEU A 297 12.02 14.91 17.00
CA LEU A 297 13.15 14.07 17.40
C LEU A 297 12.98 13.49 18.81
N SER A 298 12.50 14.31 19.76
CA SER A 298 12.19 13.88 21.14
C SER A 298 11.10 12.82 21.15
N PHE A 299 10.05 13.00 20.33
CA PHE A 299 9.01 12.00 20.13
C PHE A 299 9.52 10.70 19.51
N LEU A 300 10.44 10.79 18.53
CA LEU A 300 11.07 9.60 17.92
C LEU A 300 11.88 8.80 18.95
N TYR A 301 12.62 9.48 19.83
CA TYR A 301 13.38 8.82 20.89
C TYR A 301 12.50 8.19 21.96
N LEU A 302 11.34 8.80 22.27
CA LEU A 302 10.34 8.19 23.13
C LEU A 302 9.79 6.89 22.53
N ILE A 303 9.42 6.89 21.24
CA ILE A 303 8.88 5.70 20.57
C ILE A 303 9.92 4.59 20.44
N THR A 304 11.17 4.93 20.11
CA THR A 304 12.26 3.95 19.98
C THR A 304 12.76 3.45 21.33
N GLY A 305 12.40 4.12 22.44
CA GLY A 305 12.84 3.78 23.79
C GLY A 305 14.30 4.14 24.08
N ASN A 306 14.94 4.98 23.27
CA ASN A 306 16.34 5.36 23.46
C ASN A 306 16.48 6.48 24.50
N LEU A 307 16.60 6.07 25.77
CA LEU A 307 16.70 6.97 26.92
C LEU A 307 17.99 7.81 26.92
N GLU A 308 19.09 7.30 26.35
CA GLU A 308 20.36 8.03 26.29
C GLU A 308 20.28 9.23 25.35
N LYS A 309 19.72 9.03 24.15
CA LYS A 309 19.50 10.11 23.19
C LYS A 309 18.48 11.12 23.73
N LEU A 310 17.48 10.66 24.47
CA LEU A 310 16.50 11.53 25.13
C LEU A 310 17.14 12.38 26.25
N ARG A 311 18.08 11.83 27.05
CA ARG A 311 18.90 12.61 28.00
C ARG A 311 19.74 13.67 27.29
N LYS A 312 20.35 13.34 26.14
CA LYS A 312 21.09 14.31 25.34
C LYS A 312 20.17 15.42 24.84
N MET A 313 18.93 15.07 24.45
CA MET A 313 17.93 16.06 24.04
C MET A 313 17.51 17.01 25.16
N MET A 314 17.36 16.50 26.38
CA MET A 314 17.09 17.31 27.57
C MET A 314 18.16 18.40 27.75
N LYS A 315 19.45 18.03 27.69
CA LYS A 315 20.58 18.99 27.77
C LYS A 315 20.57 20.00 26.62
N ILE A 316 20.21 19.57 25.41
CA ILE A 316 20.11 20.47 24.25
C ILE A 316 18.97 21.49 24.44
N ALA A 317 17.84 21.07 25.00
CA ALA A 317 16.72 21.96 25.32
C ALA A 317 17.09 22.98 26.39
N GLU A 318 17.85 22.55 27.42
CA GLU A 318 18.40 23.43 28.45
C GLU A 318 19.31 24.51 27.86
N ILE A 319 20.29 24.14 27.02
CA ILE A 319 21.21 25.09 26.36
C ILE A 319 20.45 26.09 25.48
N ARG A 320 19.36 25.66 24.85
CA ARG A 320 18.51 26.50 23.99
C ARG A 320 17.54 27.38 24.76
N LYS A 321 17.40 27.18 26.08
CA LYS A 321 16.40 27.82 26.94
C LYS A 321 14.96 27.53 26.53
N ASP A 322 14.71 26.38 25.89
CA ASP A 322 13.35 25.93 25.60
C ASP A 322 12.79 25.17 26.80
N MET A 323 12.11 25.90 27.69
CA MET A 323 11.58 25.35 28.94
C MET A 323 10.47 24.32 28.71
N SER A 324 9.69 24.47 27.63
CA SER A 324 8.60 23.54 27.29
C SER A 324 9.17 22.20 26.82
N GLY A 325 10.09 22.24 25.85
CA GLY A 325 10.78 21.03 25.37
C GLY A 325 11.61 20.35 26.46
N HIS A 326 12.21 21.13 27.37
CA HIS A 326 12.94 20.60 28.53
C HIS A 326 12.00 19.84 29.47
N TYR A 327 10.87 20.44 29.84
CA TYR A 327 9.88 19.81 30.72
C TYR A 327 9.28 18.53 30.11
N GLN A 328 8.96 18.55 28.81
CA GLN A 328 8.44 17.37 28.10
C GLN A 328 9.45 16.22 28.08
N ASN A 329 10.72 16.51 27.81
CA ASN A 329 11.78 15.50 27.87
C ASN A 329 11.93 14.92 29.29
N ALA A 330 11.93 15.77 30.33
CA ALA A 330 11.96 15.30 31.72
C ALA A 330 10.76 14.41 32.07
N LEU A 331 9.56 14.76 31.57
CA LEU A 331 8.36 13.95 31.72
C LEU A 331 8.50 12.58 31.04
N TYR A 332 9.06 12.54 29.83
CA TYR A 332 9.28 11.30 29.09
C TYR A 332 10.33 10.38 29.74
N LEU A 333 11.33 10.94 30.42
CA LEU A 333 12.26 10.14 31.22
C LEU A 333 11.69 9.68 32.57
N GLY A 334 10.60 10.31 33.03
CA GLY A 334 10.11 10.13 34.39
C GLY A 334 11.03 10.74 35.45
N ASP A 335 11.90 11.69 35.06
CA ASP A 335 12.81 12.37 35.99
C ASP A 335 12.06 13.47 36.75
N VAL A 336 11.68 13.16 37.98
CA VAL A 336 10.89 14.07 38.82
C VAL A 336 11.74 15.22 39.36
N ALA A 337 13.01 14.98 39.70
CA ALA A 337 13.89 16.00 40.25
C ALA A 337 14.13 17.12 39.24
N GLU A 338 14.38 16.77 37.97
CA GLU A 338 14.51 17.77 36.91
C GLU A 338 13.20 18.52 36.65
N ARG A 339 12.04 17.85 36.73
CA ARG A 339 10.73 18.54 36.62
C ARG A 339 10.56 19.60 37.71
N VAL A 340 10.91 19.29 38.96
CA VAL A 340 10.86 20.23 40.09
C VAL A 340 11.84 21.39 39.87
N ARG A 341 13.06 21.10 39.41
CA ARG A 341 14.07 22.12 39.08
C ARG A 341 13.59 23.08 37.99
N ILE A 342 12.99 22.56 36.91
CA ILE A 342 12.46 23.38 35.81
C ILE A 342 11.32 24.27 36.33
N LEU A 343 10.36 23.71 37.07
CA LEU A 343 9.24 24.48 37.63
C LEU A 343 9.73 25.58 38.59
N ARG A 344 10.75 25.29 39.40
CA ARG A 344 11.43 26.28 40.25
C ARG A 344 12.08 27.38 39.42
N SER A 345 12.78 27.04 38.34
CA SER A 345 13.44 28.00 37.44
C SER A 345 12.44 28.91 36.72
N CYS A 346 11.25 28.41 36.41
CA CYS A 346 10.15 29.17 35.81
C CYS A 346 9.36 30.02 36.83
N GLY A 347 9.73 29.99 38.12
CA GLY A 347 9.03 30.71 39.19
C GLY A 347 7.72 30.08 39.65
N GLN A 348 7.34 28.90 39.15
CA GLN A 348 6.13 28.19 39.55
C GLN A 348 6.37 27.30 40.78
N LYS A 349 6.61 27.96 41.92
CA LYS A 349 6.93 27.30 43.20
C LYS A 349 5.78 26.40 43.70
N SER A 350 4.53 26.84 43.54
CA SER A 350 3.32 26.09 43.95
C SER A 350 3.22 24.72 43.29
N LEU A 351 3.46 24.66 41.98
CA LEU A 351 3.46 23.43 41.19
C LEU A 351 4.71 22.58 41.46
N ALA A 352 5.86 23.20 41.68
CA ALA A 352 7.08 22.49 42.08
C ALA A 352 6.89 21.78 43.43
N PHE A 353 6.29 22.45 44.41
CA PHE A 353 5.98 21.88 45.72
C PHE A 353 4.97 20.74 45.62
N LEU A 354 3.87 20.93 44.86
CA LEU A 354 2.87 19.88 44.65
C LEU A 354 3.50 18.66 43.97
N THR A 355 4.33 18.87 42.96
CA THR A 355 5.07 17.81 42.26
C THR A 355 5.98 17.06 43.24
N ALA A 356 6.79 17.76 44.03
CA ALA A 356 7.68 17.14 45.00
C ALA A 356 6.91 16.34 46.08
N ALA A 357 5.85 16.92 46.64
CA ALA A 357 5.05 16.30 47.69
C ALA A 357 4.22 15.10 47.18
N THR A 358 3.67 15.18 45.95
CA THR A 358 2.94 14.06 45.34
C THR A 358 3.84 12.88 45.00
N TYR A 359 5.13 13.11 44.72
CA TYR A 359 6.06 12.07 44.31
C TYR A 359 7.05 11.63 45.41
N GLY A 360 6.88 12.11 46.66
CA GLY A 360 7.66 11.68 47.83
C GLY A 360 9.09 12.24 47.89
N LEU A 361 9.34 13.41 47.29
CA LEU A 361 10.61 14.14 47.42
C LEU A 361 10.52 15.12 48.59
N ASP A 362 10.60 14.59 49.82
CA ASP A 362 10.33 15.34 51.05
C ASP A 362 11.36 16.48 51.27
N GLU A 363 12.65 16.25 50.98
CA GLU A 363 13.72 17.25 51.15
C GLU A 363 13.55 18.47 50.22
N GLU A 364 13.20 18.23 48.94
CA GLU A 364 12.94 19.32 48.00
C GLU A 364 11.62 20.03 48.30
N ALA A 365 10.60 19.29 48.78
CA ALA A 365 9.34 19.87 49.20
C ALA A 365 9.52 20.79 50.42
N GLU A 366 10.34 20.42 51.40
CA GLU A 366 10.68 21.25 52.56
C GLU A 366 11.46 22.51 52.15
N SER A 367 12.49 22.37 51.30
CA SER A 367 13.24 23.52 50.79
C SER A 367 12.35 24.51 50.01
N LEU A 368 11.40 23.98 49.22
CA LEU A 368 10.44 24.81 48.52
C LEU A 368 9.48 25.49 49.49
N ARG A 369 9.00 24.78 50.53
CA ARG A 369 8.12 25.30 51.59
C ARG A 369 8.73 26.49 52.32
N GLU A 370 10.02 26.43 52.63
CA GLU A 370 10.76 27.54 53.26
C GLU A 370 10.89 28.78 52.34
N SER A 371 10.81 28.58 51.03
CA SER A 371 10.92 29.65 50.02
C SER A 371 9.59 30.32 49.66
N PHE A 372 8.47 29.90 50.26
CA PHE A 372 7.15 30.53 50.10
C PHE A 372 7.00 31.72 51.04
N ASP A 373 6.49 32.83 50.51
CA ASP A 373 6.07 33.96 51.33
C ASP A 373 4.65 33.69 51.90
N PRO A 374 4.50 33.54 53.23
CA PRO A 374 3.23 33.18 53.85
C PRO A 374 2.12 34.25 53.69
N GLU A 375 2.45 35.46 53.24
CA GLU A 375 1.49 36.55 53.04
C GLU A 375 0.89 36.62 51.62
N LYS A 376 1.47 35.93 50.62
CA LYS A 376 1.06 36.04 49.20
C LYS A 376 0.65 34.74 48.54
N GLU A 377 1.13 33.59 49.02
CA GLU A 377 0.96 32.31 48.32
C GLU A 377 0.39 31.23 49.25
N THR A 378 -0.71 30.60 48.83
CA THR A 378 -1.33 29.48 49.55
C THR A 378 -0.70 28.15 49.13
N ILE A 379 -0.31 27.34 50.11
CA ILE A 379 0.21 25.98 49.89
C ILE A 379 -0.95 25.09 49.37
N PRO A 380 -0.81 24.48 48.18
CA PRO A 380 -1.83 23.55 47.66
C PRO A 380 -1.95 22.29 48.52
N ALA A 381 -3.17 21.80 48.72
CA ALA A 381 -3.40 20.51 49.37
C ALA A 381 -3.03 19.35 48.44
N VAL A 382 -2.34 18.34 48.98
CA VAL A 382 -1.93 17.13 48.24
C VAL A 382 -3.09 16.13 48.24
N ASP A 383 -3.40 15.56 47.07
CA ASP A 383 -4.40 14.49 46.94
C ASP A 383 -3.82 13.14 47.39
N PRO A 384 -4.44 12.44 48.37
CA PRO A 384 -3.97 11.13 48.84
C PRO A 384 -4.00 10.01 47.78
N GLU A 385 -4.81 10.14 46.72
CA GLU A 385 -4.91 9.12 45.67
C GLU A 385 -3.99 9.36 44.47
N ALA A 386 -3.22 10.46 44.47
CA ALA A 386 -2.34 10.79 43.36
C ALA A 386 -1.23 9.74 43.20
N ARG A 387 -1.14 9.16 41.99
CA ARG A 387 -0.10 8.18 41.63
C ARG A 387 0.83 8.74 40.58
N LEU A 388 2.10 8.36 40.67
CA LEU A 388 3.10 8.70 39.68
C LEU A 388 2.74 8.06 38.33
N LEU A 389 2.48 8.92 37.35
CA LEU A 389 2.28 8.52 35.96
C LEU A 389 3.65 8.48 35.28
N GLN A 390 4.29 7.31 35.31
CA GLN A 390 5.51 7.05 34.56
C GLN A 390 5.15 6.41 33.22
N PRO A 391 5.81 6.83 32.12
CA PRO A 391 5.76 6.03 30.91
C PRO A 391 6.33 4.64 31.19
N PRO A 392 5.77 3.58 30.59
CA PRO A 392 6.28 2.23 30.79
C PRO A 392 7.75 2.18 30.35
N ALA A 393 8.62 1.60 31.19
CA ALA A 393 10.02 1.43 30.85
C ALA A 393 10.12 0.56 29.57
N PRO A 394 10.85 1.03 28.53
CA PRO A 394 10.99 0.26 27.30
C PRO A 394 11.74 -1.05 27.61
N VAL A 395 11.13 -2.19 27.24
CA VAL A 395 11.70 -3.52 27.47
C VAL A 395 12.93 -3.76 26.57
N LEU A 396 12.95 -3.13 25.38
CA LEU A 396 14.07 -3.21 24.45
C LEU A 396 14.19 -1.89 23.67
N PRO A 397 15.37 -1.25 23.64
CA PRO A 397 15.62 -0.13 22.74
C PRO A 397 15.66 -0.62 21.29
N LEU A 398 14.94 0.06 20.40
CA LEU A 398 14.91 -0.25 18.98
C LEU A 398 16.04 0.49 18.26
N ASP A 399 17.21 -0.13 18.17
CA ASP A 399 18.36 0.43 17.43
C ASP A 399 18.33 0.11 15.93
N THR A 400 17.50 -0.84 15.52
CA THR A 400 17.34 -1.28 14.13
C THR A 400 16.05 -0.75 13.51
N ASN A 401 16.09 -0.41 12.22
CA ASN A 401 14.92 0.07 11.49
C ASN A 401 13.71 -0.84 11.72
N TRP A 402 12.51 -0.24 11.77
CA TRP A 402 11.29 -1.02 11.94
C TRP A 402 11.18 -2.05 10.82
N PRO A 403 10.57 -3.22 11.09
CA PRO A 403 10.40 -4.23 10.07
C PRO A 403 9.70 -3.61 8.86
N LEU A 404 10.47 -3.50 7.78
CA LEU A 404 9.98 -2.93 6.54
C LEU A 404 8.98 -3.92 5.95
N LEU A 405 7.83 -3.41 5.50
CA LEU A 405 6.95 -4.19 4.65
C LEU A 405 7.79 -4.64 3.44
N THR A 406 7.66 -5.91 3.06
CA THR A 406 8.27 -6.43 1.83
C THR A 406 7.58 -5.76 0.65
N VAL A 407 7.98 -4.55 0.31
CA VAL A 407 7.59 -3.91 -0.93
C VAL A 407 8.23 -4.76 -2.01
N SER A 408 7.41 -5.32 -2.91
CA SER A 408 7.91 -6.05 -4.06
C SER A 408 8.85 -5.12 -4.82
N LYS A 409 10.16 -5.35 -4.69
CA LYS A 409 11.18 -4.66 -5.47
C LYS A 409 10.74 -4.73 -6.93
N GLY A 410 10.67 -3.58 -7.60
CA GLY A 410 10.31 -3.56 -9.01
C GLY A 410 11.27 -4.47 -9.79
N PHE A 411 10.77 -5.09 -10.86
CA PHE A 411 11.55 -6.00 -11.70
C PHE A 411 12.91 -5.41 -12.12
N PHE A 412 12.99 -4.08 -12.25
CA PHE A 412 14.22 -3.38 -12.61
C PHE A 412 15.23 -3.26 -11.47
N GLU A 413 14.81 -3.22 -10.20
CA GLU A 413 15.71 -3.03 -9.06
C GLU A 413 16.67 -4.23 -8.88
N GLY A 414 16.14 -5.47 -9.01
CA GLY A 414 16.93 -6.70 -8.89
C GLY A 414 17.93 -6.92 -10.04
N SER A 415 17.53 -6.60 -11.28
CA SER A 415 18.39 -6.77 -12.47
C SER A 415 19.44 -5.67 -12.64
N ILE A 416 19.31 -4.54 -11.93
CA ILE A 416 20.24 -3.41 -11.96
C ILE A 416 21.30 -3.53 -10.85
N ALA A 417 20.95 -4.08 -9.68
CA ALA A 417 21.87 -4.26 -8.54
C ALA A 417 22.92 -5.36 -8.73
N GLY A 418 22.77 -6.27 -9.71
CA GLY A 418 23.70 -7.38 -9.97
C GLY A 418 25.10 -6.99 -10.48
N LYS A 419 25.49 -5.71 -10.40
CA LYS A 419 26.75 -5.18 -10.95
C LYS A 419 27.82 -4.87 -9.89
N GLY A 420 27.84 -5.64 -8.81
CA GLY A 420 28.93 -5.63 -7.80
C GLY A 420 29.89 -6.83 -7.86
N LYS A 421 29.50 -7.96 -8.47
CA LYS A 421 30.39 -9.12 -8.66
C LYS A 421 30.20 -9.69 -10.06
N GLY A 422 31.32 -9.82 -10.77
CA GLY A 422 31.35 -10.17 -12.19
C GLY A 422 30.83 -11.58 -12.49
N GLY A 423 30.12 -11.67 -13.62
CA GLY A 423 30.10 -12.77 -14.58
C GLY A 423 30.04 -14.21 -14.08
N ALA A 424 28.86 -14.83 -14.16
CA ALA A 424 28.69 -16.20 -14.65
C ALA A 424 27.25 -16.41 -15.13
N LEU A 425 27.14 -17.19 -16.20
CA LEU A 425 25.90 -17.56 -16.90
C LEU A 425 24.95 -18.41 -16.05
N ALA A 426 23.68 -18.30 -16.40
CA ALA A 426 22.55 -19.22 -16.24
C ALA A 426 22.81 -20.58 -15.55
N ALA A 427 22.02 -20.85 -14.51
CA ALA A 427 21.41 -22.15 -14.26
C ALA A 427 20.18 -21.96 -13.35
N ASP A 428 19.03 -22.47 -13.80
CA ASP A 428 17.86 -22.76 -12.96
C ASP A 428 18.28 -23.60 -11.75
N ILE A 429 17.80 -23.26 -10.54
CA ILE A 429 17.58 -24.28 -9.50
C ILE A 429 16.25 -24.04 -8.79
N ASP A 430 15.51 -25.13 -8.86
CA ASP A 430 14.24 -25.52 -8.30
C ASP A 430 14.05 -25.25 -6.81
N MET A 431 12.77 -25.19 -6.45
CA MET A 431 12.22 -25.00 -5.13
C MET A 431 11.99 -26.39 -4.50
N ASP A 432 12.80 -26.77 -3.49
CA ASP A 432 12.44 -27.59 -2.31
C ASP A 432 13.65 -28.38 -1.76
N ALA A 433 14.09 -28.03 -0.54
CA ALA A 433 14.63 -28.98 0.44
C ALA A 433 14.74 -28.32 1.84
N VAL A 434 14.15 -28.98 2.84
CA VAL A 434 14.16 -28.64 4.26
C VAL A 434 15.48 -29.10 4.91
N GLY A 435 16.08 -28.29 5.80
CA GLY A 435 17.18 -28.73 6.66
C GLY A 435 17.84 -27.61 7.46
N THR A 436 17.64 -27.65 8.78
CA THR A 436 18.26 -26.90 9.87
C THR A 436 19.80 -26.95 9.92
N GLU A 437 20.42 -25.85 10.36
CA GLU A 437 21.64 -25.68 11.21
C GLU A 437 22.12 -24.21 11.01
N GLY A 438 22.33 -23.34 12.02
CA GLY A 438 23.19 -23.49 13.20
C GLY A 438 24.50 -22.69 13.00
N TRP A 439 25.12 -22.16 14.08
CA TRP A 439 26.43 -21.47 14.17
C TRP A 439 26.45 -19.95 13.82
N GLY A 440 26.76 -19.00 14.72
CA GLY A 440 27.43 -19.10 16.02
C GLY A 440 28.94 -19.08 15.85
N GLU A 441 29.57 -17.90 15.81
CA GLU A 441 30.98 -17.75 16.19
C GLU A 441 31.32 -16.29 16.54
N ASP A 442 31.82 -16.16 17.77
CA ASP A 442 32.43 -14.99 18.40
C ASP A 442 33.79 -14.64 17.74
N ALA A 443 34.15 -13.36 17.78
CA ALA A 443 35.53 -12.90 17.59
C ALA A 443 35.94 -12.03 18.78
N GLU A 444 36.49 -12.73 19.76
CA GLU A 444 37.50 -12.38 20.77
C GLU A 444 37.90 -10.90 20.95
N LEU A 445 37.56 -10.37 22.13
CA LEU A 445 38.25 -9.26 22.79
C LEU A 445 39.54 -9.78 23.43
N GLN A 446 40.69 -9.35 22.93
CA GLN A 446 41.97 -9.47 23.62
C GLN A 446 42.06 -8.38 24.70
N LEU A 447 42.01 -8.83 25.95
CA LEU A 447 42.33 -8.08 27.15
C LEU A 447 43.73 -8.49 27.59
N ASP A 448 44.60 -7.49 27.74
CA ASP A 448 45.93 -7.67 28.31
C ASP A 448 45.96 -6.94 29.67
N GLU A 449 46.64 -7.57 30.62
CA GLU A 449 46.81 -7.19 32.03
C GLU A 449 47.32 -5.75 32.22
N ASP A 450 46.42 -4.85 32.61
CA ASP A 450 46.52 -3.96 33.79
C ASP A 450 45.55 -2.79 33.60
N GLY A 451 44.52 -2.76 34.45
CA GLY A 451 43.41 -1.80 34.35
C GLY A 451 43.79 -0.35 34.70
N PHE A 452 43.00 0.57 34.14
CA PHE A 452 42.89 2.02 34.39
C PHE A 452 43.78 2.99 33.61
N VAL A 453 43.16 3.85 32.78
CA VAL A 453 43.35 5.33 32.70
C VAL A 453 42.23 5.90 31.80
N ASP A 454 41.31 6.75 32.27
CA ASP A 454 41.42 8.14 32.75
C ASP A 454 41.32 9.19 31.62
N ALA A 455 40.46 10.17 31.88
CA ALA A 455 40.01 11.24 31.01
C ALA A 455 40.79 12.53 31.32
N GLY A 456 41.25 13.23 30.28
CA GLY A 456 41.87 14.55 30.41
C GLY A 456 41.12 15.61 29.59
N GLU A 457 40.57 16.59 30.31
CA GLU A 457 40.52 18.06 30.09
C GLU A 457 40.34 18.62 28.65
N GLY A 458 39.63 19.71 28.38
CA GLY A 458 39.08 20.82 29.16
C GLY A 458 38.88 21.99 28.18
N PHE A 459 37.86 22.83 28.37
CA PHE A 459 37.71 24.09 27.61
C PHE A 459 37.10 25.17 28.50
N GLY A 460 37.84 26.27 28.63
CA GLY A 460 37.50 27.47 29.40
C GLY A 460 36.66 28.50 28.64
N GLU A 461 36.12 29.40 29.45
CA GLU A 461 35.28 30.58 29.17
C GLU A 461 35.94 31.70 28.35
N GLU A 462 35.10 32.51 27.69
CA GLU A 462 34.87 33.96 27.91
C GLU A 462 33.95 34.45 26.77
N GLY A 463 32.82 35.14 26.98
CA GLY A 463 32.66 36.53 27.41
C GLY A 463 31.48 37.14 26.60
N THR A 464 30.37 37.54 27.23
CA THR A 464 29.99 38.92 27.67
C THR A 464 29.06 39.71 26.72
N GLY A 465 27.99 40.30 27.30
CA GLY A 465 27.30 41.53 26.84
C GLY A 465 25.84 41.34 26.43
N LYS A 466 24.83 41.57 27.31
CA LYS A 466 24.09 42.85 27.56
C LYS A 466 23.47 43.45 26.28
N GLY A 467 22.21 43.87 26.18
CA GLY A 467 21.09 44.18 27.07
C GLY A 467 20.10 45.01 26.20
N GLN A 468 18.80 44.77 26.26
CA GLN A 468 17.70 45.69 26.68
C GLN A 468 16.55 45.44 25.67
N GLU A 469 15.34 45.05 26.06
CA GLU A 469 14.26 45.90 26.62
C GLU A 469 14.06 47.17 25.77
N GLU A 470 12.89 47.50 25.24
CA GLU A 470 11.55 47.39 25.81
C GLU A 470 10.54 47.80 24.72
N GLY A 471 9.27 47.38 24.88
CA GLY A 471 8.16 48.29 24.60
C GLY A 471 7.18 47.92 23.48
N GLY A 472 6.06 47.35 23.90
CA GLY A 472 4.75 47.99 23.66
C GLY A 472 3.90 47.44 22.51
N GLY A 473 2.66 47.06 22.85
CA GLY A 473 1.58 47.01 21.88
C GLY A 473 0.74 45.73 21.87
N TRP A 474 0.32 45.25 23.05
CA TRP A 474 -0.92 44.47 23.11
C TRP A 474 -2.09 45.47 23.02
N GLU A 475 -2.50 45.78 21.80
CA GLU A 475 -3.87 46.24 21.56
C GLU A 475 -4.73 45.01 21.27
N VAL A 476 -5.62 44.79 22.22
CA VAL A 476 -6.70 43.83 22.22
C VAL A 476 -7.76 44.32 21.25
N GLU A 477 -8.01 43.57 20.18
CA GLU A 477 -9.35 43.50 19.60
C GLU A 477 -10.00 42.21 20.12
N GLU A 478 -10.67 42.39 21.26
CA GLU A 478 -11.80 41.59 21.71
C GLU A 478 -12.93 41.78 20.69
N ASP A 479 -13.21 40.74 19.90
CA ASP A 479 -14.55 40.45 19.38
C ASP A 479 -14.54 39.05 18.76
N LEU A 480 -14.71 38.05 19.62
CA LEU A 480 -15.15 36.72 19.23
C LEU A 480 -16.22 36.26 20.23
N ASP A 481 -17.41 36.82 20.00
CA ASP A 481 -18.66 36.42 20.62
C ASP A 481 -18.88 34.90 20.51
N LEU A 482 -18.86 34.24 21.65
CA LEU A 482 -19.38 32.89 21.82
C LEU A 482 -20.91 32.93 21.62
N PRO A 483 -21.49 32.12 20.72
CA PRO A 483 -22.93 32.12 20.51
C PRO A 483 -23.68 31.73 21.79
N PRO A 484 -24.79 32.42 22.10
CA PRO A 484 -25.56 32.21 23.32
C PRO A 484 -26.21 30.82 23.35
N GLU A 485 -26.46 30.34 24.57
CA GLU A 485 -27.32 29.20 24.86
C GLU A 485 -28.57 29.24 23.97
N LEU A 486 -28.62 28.33 23.01
CA LEU A 486 -29.77 28.12 22.14
C LEU A 486 -30.73 27.17 22.86
N ASP A 487 -31.56 27.81 23.68
CA ASP A 487 -32.88 27.34 24.10
C ASP A 487 -33.69 27.04 22.82
N VAL A 488 -33.91 25.74 22.54
CA VAL A 488 -34.55 25.30 21.29
C VAL A 488 -36.07 25.33 21.49
N PRO A 489 -36.84 26.07 20.67
CA PRO A 489 -38.28 26.17 20.80
C PRO A 489 -38.98 24.86 20.42
N ALA A 490 -40.10 24.61 21.10
CA ALA A 490 -41.00 23.51 20.82
C ALA A 490 -41.69 23.61 19.43
N GLY A 491 -41.65 22.51 18.67
CA GLY A 491 -42.64 22.15 17.64
C GLY A 491 -42.05 21.34 16.45
N PRO A 492 -42.82 20.48 15.75
CA PRO A 492 -44.23 20.12 15.92
C PRO A 492 -44.46 18.64 16.33
N ALA A 493 -45.66 18.39 16.83
CA ALA A 493 -46.19 17.12 17.30
C ALA A 493 -45.82 15.88 16.44
N GLY A 494 -45.02 14.99 17.01
CA GLY A 494 -45.03 13.56 16.71
C GLY A 494 -45.64 12.85 17.92
N ALA A 495 -46.84 12.31 17.72
CA ALA A 495 -47.75 11.70 18.68
C ALA A 495 -47.13 11.20 20.00
N ALA A 496 -47.71 11.69 21.11
CA ALA A 496 -47.62 11.03 22.40
C ALA A 496 -48.10 9.57 22.29
N GLU A 497 -47.19 8.64 22.50
CA GLU A 497 -47.53 7.42 23.22
C GLU A 497 -46.72 7.45 24.52
N ASP A 498 -47.40 7.21 25.65
CA ASP A 498 -46.81 6.97 26.97
C ASP A 498 -45.89 5.73 26.91
N GLY A 499 -44.71 5.90 26.33
CA GLY A 499 -43.68 4.89 26.23
C GLY A 499 -42.95 4.74 27.55
N PHE A 500 -43.51 3.94 28.44
CA PHE A 500 -42.87 3.45 29.66
C PHE A 500 -41.41 3.07 29.36
N PHE A 501 -40.43 3.79 29.92
CA PHE A 501 -39.01 3.44 29.79
C PHE A 501 -38.78 2.12 30.53
N VAL A 502 -38.76 1.01 29.79
CA VAL A 502 -38.39 -0.30 30.33
C VAL A 502 -36.87 -0.38 30.33
N PRO A 503 -36.18 -0.35 31.48
CA PRO A 503 -34.75 -0.63 31.52
C PRO A 503 -34.50 -2.00 30.88
N PRO A 504 -33.47 -2.15 30.04
CA PRO A 504 -33.18 -3.42 29.38
C PRO A 504 -33.11 -4.52 30.44
N THR A 505 -33.90 -5.57 30.25
CA THR A 505 -33.97 -6.70 31.17
C THR A 505 -32.57 -7.26 31.37
N LYS A 506 -32.15 -7.36 32.64
CA LYS A 506 -30.83 -7.90 33.01
C LYS A 506 -30.61 -9.21 32.27
N GLY A 507 -29.56 -9.27 31.45
CA GLY A 507 -29.21 -10.48 30.71
C GLY A 507 -28.96 -11.63 31.67
N THR A 508 -29.38 -12.83 31.28
CA THR A 508 -29.05 -14.06 32.01
C THR A 508 -27.57 -14.36 31.86
N SER A 509 -26.89 -14.70 32.96
CA SER A 509 -25.47 -15.05 32.90
C SER A 509 -25.28 -16.32 32.07
N PRO A 510 -24.17 -16.45 31.30
CA PRO A 510 -23.89 -17.66 30.52
C PRO A 510 -23.86 -18.93 31.39
N ALA A 511 -23.38 -18.83 32.64
CA ALA A 511 -23.41 -19.92 33.61
C ALA A 511 -24.84 -20.41 33.92
N GLN A 512 -25.80 -19.50 34.06
CA GLN A 512 -27.20 -19.85 34.31
C GLN A 512 -27.87 -20.45 33.06
N VAL A 513 -27.51 -19.98 31.87
CA VAL A 513 -27.98 -20.53 30.59
C VAL A 513 -27.52 -21.99 30.44
N TRP A 514 -26.27 -22.30 30.80
CA TRP A 514 -25.74 -23.66 30.75
C TRP A 514 -26.48 -24.63 31.68
N CYS A 515 -26.76 -24.21 32.92
CA CYS A 515 -27.52 -25.03 33.88
C CYS A 515 -28.96 -25.30 33.43
N ASN A 516 -29.59 -24.36 32.71
CA ASN A 516 -30.97 -24.51 32.24
C ASN A 516 -31.07 -25.43 31.00
N ASN A 517 -30.05 -25.39 30.13
CA ASN A 517 -30.08 -26.09 28.85
C ASN A 517 -29.56 -27.52 28.90
N SER A 518 -28.73 -27.85 29.90
CA SER A 518 -28.08 -29.15 29.99
C SER A 518 -28.46 -29.91 31.27
N GLN A 519 -28.63 -31.22 31.12
CA GLN A 519 -28.81 -32.19 32.22
C GLN A 519 -27.53 -32.99 32.49
N LEU A 520 -26.41 -32.60 31.87
CA LEU A 520 -25.12 -33.26 32.05
C LEU A 520 -24.39 -32.69 33.28
N PRO A 521 -23.91 -33.51 34.22
CA PRO A 521 -23.22 -33.02 35.41
C PRO A 521 -22.02 -32.10 35.12
N VAL A 522 -21.27 -32.37 34.06
CA VAL A 522 -20.09 -31.62 33.63
C VAL A 522 -20.42 -30.16 33.30
N ASP A 523 -21.55 -29.94 32.64
CA ASP A 523 -21.97 -28.60 32.22
C ASP A 523 -22.35 -27.73 33.43
N HIS A 524 -22.92 -28.35 34.49
CA HIS A 524 -23.20 -27.69 35.77
C HIS A 524 -21.93 -27.38 36.58
N ILE A 525 -20.92 -28.26 36.51
CA ILE A 525 -19.60 -28.03 37.11
C ILE A 525 -18.90 -26.85 36.43
N LEU A 526 -18.95 -26.78 35.09
CA LEU A 526 -18.37 -25.68 34.31
C LEU A 526 -19.08 -24.34 34.57
N ALA A 527 -20.37 -24.36 34.88
CA ALA A 527 -21.15 -23.21 35.31
C ALA A 527 -20.85 -22.77 36.76
N GLY A 528 -20.20 -23.60 37.57
CA GLY A 528 -19.93 -23.35 38.99
C GLY A 528 -21.07 -23.74 39.94
N SER A 529 -22.12 -24.38 39.44
CA SER A 529 -23.23 -24.90 40.26
C SER A 529 -22.94 -26.33 40.71
N PHE A 530 -22.06 -26.48 41.71
CA PHE A 530 -21.63 -27.81 42.17
C PHE A 530 -22.76 -28.61 42.83
N GLU A 531 -23.74 -27.94 43.46
CA GLU A 531 -24.85 -28.60 44.13
C GLU A 531 -25.77 -29.34 43.14
N THR A 532 -26.12 -28.69 42.02
CA THR A 532 -26.94 -29.31 40.97
C THR A 532 -26.17 -30.44 40.28
N ALA A 533 -24.86 -30.27 40.05
CA ALA A 533 -24.01 -31.33 39.51
C ALA A 533 -23.92 -32.57 40.42
N MET A 534 -23.80 -32.37 41.74
CA MET A 534 -23.77 -33.48 42.71
C MET A 534 -25.10 -34.23 42.77
N ARG A 535 -26.24 -33.53 42.72
CA ARG A 535 -27.55 -34.16 42.64
C ARG A 535 -27.70 -34.99 41.36
N LEU A 536 -27.31 -34.44 40.20
CA LEU A 536 -27.34 -35.18 38.94
C LEU A 536 -26.44 -36.43 38.96
N LEU A 537 -25.23 -36.36 39.53
CA LEU A 537 -24.35 -37.54 39.69
C LEU A 537 -24.89 -38.56 40.68
N HIS A 538 -25.59 -38.11 41.72
CA HIS A 538 -26.26 -39.00 42.66
C HIS A 538 -27.43 -39.73 41.98
N ASP A 539 -28.27 -39.00 41.25
CA ASP A 539 -29.48 -39.54 40.62
C ASP A 539 -29.17 -40.42 39.39
N GLN A 540 -28.17 -40.05 38.58
CA GLN A 540 -27.83 -40.75 37.34
C GLN A 540 -26.86 -41.93 37.55
N VAL A 541 -25.89 -41.79 38.46
CA VAL A 541 -24.76 -42.74 38.63
C VAL A 541 -24.72 -43.35 40.04
N GLY A 542 -25.47 -42.82 41.00
CA GLY A 542 -25.51 -43.35 42.37
C GLY A 542 -24.30 -42.94 43.23
N VAL A 543 -23.60 -41.86 42.89
CA VAL A 543 -22.41 -41.41 43.64
C VAL A 543 -22.84 -40.89 45.02
N THR A 544 -22.30 -41.48 46.10
CA THR A 544 -22.58 -41.08 47.49
C THR A 544 -21.43 -40.32 48.14
N ASN A 545 -20.19 -40.56 47.71
CA ASN A 545 -18.99 -39.92 48.24
C ASN A 545 -18.34 -38.99 47.20
N PHE A 546 -18.46 -37.68 47.42
CA PHE A 546 -17.92 -36.64 46.54
C PHE A 546 -16.52 -36.14 46.93
N GLY A 547 -15.93 -36.64 48.02
CA GLY A 547 -14.58 -36.25 48.45
C GLY A 547 -13.51 -36.39 47.35
N PRO A 548 -13.42 -37.56 46.67
CA PRO A 548 -12.49 -37.78 45.57
C PRO A 548 -12.74 -36.90 44.32
N TYR A 549 -13.96 -36.41 44.13
CA TYR A 549 -14.34 -35.57 42.98
C TYR A 549 -13.92 -34.11 43.13
N LYS A 550 -13.56 -33.66 44.34
CA LYS A 550 -13.26 -32.24 44.64
C LYS A 550 -12.19 -31.64 43.72
N GLN A 551 -11.08 -32.34 43.53
CA GLN A 551 -9.98 -31.86 42.67
C GLN A 551 -10.39 -31.81 41.19
N LEU A 552 -11.13 -32.81 40.73
CA LEU A 552 -11.65 -32.86 39.36
C LEU A 552 -12.67 -31.76 39.08
N PHE A 553 -13.53 -31.42 40.05
CA PHE A 553 -14.50 -30.35 39.92
C PHE A 553 -13.84 -28.98 39.83
N LEU A 554 -12.84 -28.70 40.67
CA LEU A 554 -12.09 -27.44 40.64
C LEU A 554 -11.29 -27.28 39.35
N GLN A 555 -10.63 -28.35 38.90
CA GLN A 555 -9.93 -28.37 37.61
C GLN A 555 -10.89 -28.13 36.45
N THR A 556 -12.06 -28.75 36.46
CA THR A 556 -13.07 -28.57 35.42
C THR A 556 -13.61 -27.14 35.43
N PHE A 557 -13.95 -26.59 36.59
CA PHE A 557 -14.40 -25.20 36.74
C PHE A 557 -13.38 -24.18 36.24
N SER A 558 -12.08 -24.39 36.49
CA SER A 558 -11.02 -23.50 36.00
C SER A 558 -10.96 -23.40 34.47
N ARG A 559 -11.44 -24.42 33.74
CA ARG A 559 -11.47 -24.47 32.28
C ARG A 559 -12.70 -23.79 31.68
N GLY A 560 -13.72 -23.51 32.49
CA GLY A 560 -14.99 -22.94 32.02
C GLY A 560 -14.91 -21.49 31.54
N ARG A 561 -13.82 -20.77 31.88
CA ARG A 561 -13.63 -19.36 31.52
C ARG A 561 -12.22 -19.07 31.03
N THR A 562 -12.12 -18.16 30.08
CA THR A 562 -10.88 -17.54 29.62
C THR A 562 -10.83 -16.10 30.15
N ALA A 563 -9.64 -15.58 30.40
CA ALA A 563 -9.44 -14.20 30.83
C ALA A 563 -8.45 -13.52 29.88
N PHE A 564 -8.81 -12.34 29.39
CA PHE A 564 -7.95 -11.54 28.52
C PHE A 564 -7.94 -10.09 28.98
N GLN A 565 -6.74 -9.49 29.02
CA GLN A 565 -6.55 -8.08 29.35
C GLN A 565 -6.28 -7.31 28.06
N ALA A 566 -7.25 -6.50 27.63
CA ALA A 566 -7.16 -5.77 26.36
C ALA A 566 -6.16 -4.62 26.40
N LEU A 567 -6.13 -3.88 27.51
CA LEU A 567 -5.23 -2.74 27.71
C LEU A 567 -4.59 -2.82 29.10
N PRO A 568 -3.32 -2.40 29.24
CA PRO A 568 -2.73 -2.14 30.55
C PRO A 568 -3.63 -1.17 31.31
N SER A 569 -3.89 -1.44 32.59
CA SER A 569 -4.76 -0.64 33.48
C SER A 569 -6.28 -0.82 33.32
N LEU A 570 -6.76 -1.69 32.42
CA LEU A 570 -8.17 -2.13 32.41
C LEU A 570 -8.35 -3.49 33.12
N PRO A 571 -9.52 -3.75 33.74
CA PRO A 571 -9.82 -5.05 34.31
C PRO A 571 -9.89 -6.15 33.24
N ALA A 572 -9.54 -7.38 33.62
CA ALA A 572 -9.59 -8.53 32.72
C ALA A 572 -11.03 -8.82 32.27
N LEU A 573 -11.20 -9.02 30.96
CA LEU A 573 -12.45 -9.47 30.37
C LEU A 573 -12.52 -11.00 30.41
N TYR A 574 -13.71 -11.53 30.70
CA TYR A 574 -13.93 -12.98 30.76
C TYR A 574 -14.68 -13.48 29.52
N GLY A 575 -14.11 -14.49 28.86
CA GLY A 575 -14.75 -15.18 27.73
C GLY A 575 -15.20 -16.59 28.14
N PHE A 576 -16.43 -16.96 27.77
CA PHE A 576 -17.00 -18.28 28.02
C PHE A 576 -17.01 -19.11 26.73
N PRO A 577 -16.06 -20.04 26.54
CA PRO A 577 -15.99 -20.84 25.31
C PRO A 577 -17.18 -21.81 25.21
N HIS A 578 -17.74 -21.94 24.02
CA HIS A 578 -18.91 -22.78 23.74
C HIS A 578 -18.57 -23.95 22.82
N ARG A 579 -19.10 -25.15 23.11
CA ARG A 579 -18.94 -26.31 22.21
C ARG A 579 -19.74 -26.15 20.92
N ASN A 580 -20.92 -25.54 21.01
CA ASN A 580 -21.85 -25.35 19.90
C ASN A 580 -21.73 -23.95 19.26
N TRP A 581 -20.52 -23.45 19.04
CA TRP A 581 -20.27 -22.07 18.58
C TRP A 581 -21.00 -21.66 17.28
N LYS A 582 -21.35 -22.62 16.40
CA LYS A 582 -22.11 -22.36 15.17
C LYS A 582 -23.61 -22.13 15.40
N GLU A 583 -24.17 -22.68 16.47
CA GLU A 583 -25.60 -22.68 16.79
C GLU A 583 -25.91 -21.99 18.13
N ALA A 584 -24.86 -21.51 18.81
CA ALA A 584 -24.94 -20.85 20.10
C ALA A 584 -25.51 -19.44 19.94
N GLY A 585 -26.81 -19.30 20.19
CA GLY A 585 -27.43 -18.02 20.51
C GLY A 585 -27.34 -17.71 22.02
N PRO A 586 -27.81 -16.53 22.46
CA PRO A 586 -27.80 -16.12 23.87
C PRO A 586 -28.53 -17.08 24.83
N LYS A 587 -29.40 -17.94 24.28
CA LYS A 587 -30.26 -18.86 25.02
C LYS A 587 -29.95 -20.34 24.78
N SER A 588 -29.11 -20.70 23.81
CA SER A 588 -28.81 -22.10 23.44
C SER A 588 -27.36 -22.50 23.66
N ALA A 589 -26.55 -21.64 24.30
CA ALA A 589 -25.14 -21.90 24.51
C ALA A 589 -24.90 -23.11 25.44
N LEU A 590 -23.86 -23.89 25.13
CA LEU A 590 -23.36 -25.01 25.93
C LEU A 590 -21.85 -24.85 26.14
N PRO A 591 -21.31 -25.21 27.32
CA PRO A 591 -19.90 -24.97 27.63
C PRO A 591 -18.96 -25.88 26.81
N ALA A 592 -17.74 -25.41 26.58
CA ALA A 592 -16.69 -26.19 25.92
C ALA A 592 -16.21 -27.35 26.80
N VAL A 593 -16.02 -28.52 26.17
CA VAL A 593 -15.59 -29.75 26.85
C VAL A 593 -14.07 -29.83 26.83
N GLY A 594 -13.46 -30.01 28.01
CA GLY A 594 -12.00 -30.05 28.17
C GLY A 594 -11.38 -31.44 28.28
N LEU A 595 -12.17 -32.52 28.32
CA LEU A 595 -11.71 -33.90 28.35
C LEU A 595 -12.46 -34.70 27.30
N LYS A 596 -11.73 -35.35 26.39
CA LYS A 596 -12.30 -36.24 25.37
C LYS A 596 -12.04 -37.70 25.70
N LEU A 597 -12.84 -38.59 25.10
CA LEU A 597 -12.64 -40.04 25.24
C LEU A 597 -11.22 -40.48 24.82
N THR A 598 -10.68 -39.86 23.77
CA THR A 598 -9.29 -40.08 23.30
C THR A 598 -8.25 -39.80 24.38
N ASP A 599 -8.47 -38.77 25.22
CA ASP A 599 -7.54 -38.41 26.29
C ASP A 599 -7.55 -39.46 27.42
N LEU A 600 -8.72 -40.06 27.69
CA LEU A 600 -8.82 -41.15 28.66
C LEU A 600 -8.20 -42.45 28.12
N ILE A 601 -8.35 -42.75 26.83
CA ILE A 601 -7.71 -43.91 26.18
C ILE A 601 -6.17 -43.78 26.25
N GLN A 602 -5.63 -42.59 25.98
CA GLN A 602 -4.19 -42.35 26.10
C GLN A 602 -3.71 -42.48 27.56
N ARG A 603 -4.47 -41.95 28.53
CA ARG A 603 -4.17 -42.13 29.95
C ARG A 603 -4.24 -43.60 30.37
N LEU A 604 -5.16 -44.37 29.80
CA LEU A 604 -5.30 -45.80 30.05
C LEU A 604 -4.08 -46.58 29.54
N GLN A 605 -3.58 -46.26 28.35
CA GLN A 605 -2.33 -46.83 27.81
C GLN A 605 -1.14 -46.55 28.72
N LEU A 606 -1.04 -45.33 29.27
CA LEU A 606 -0.01 -44.97 30.24
C LEU A 606 -0.14 -45.77 31.55
N CYS A 607 -1.37 -46.04 32.00
CA CYS A 607 -1.60 -46.90 33.17
C CYS A 607 -1.16 -48.35 32.92
N TYR A 608 -1.38 -48.88 31.70
CA TYR A 608 -0.85 -50.20 31.33
C TYR A 608 0.67 -50.23 31.33
N GLN A 609 1.33 -49.20 30.79
CA GLN A 609 2.80 -49.09 30.83
C GLN A 609 3.35 -49.05 32.27
N LEU A 610 2.72 -48.28 33.17
CA LEU A 610 3.10 -48.22 34.58
C LEU A 610 2.92 -49.55 35.30
N THR A 611 1.87 -50.30 34.93
CA THR A 611 1.62 -51.65 35.45
C THR A 611 2.68 -52.64 34.96
N THR A 612 3.06 -52.59 33.68
CA THR A 612 4.15 -53.40 33.13
C THR A 612 5.52 -53.02 33.72
N ALA A 613 5.71 -51.75 34.08
CA ALA A 613 6.93 -51.26 34.72
C ALA A 613 7.02 -51.55 36.23
N GLY A 614 6.04 -52.23 36.82
CA GLY A 614 6.03 -52.63 38.24
C GLY A 614 5.69 -51.52 39.23
N LYS A 615 5.25 -50.34 38.77
CA LYS A 615 4.86 -49.20 39.62
C LYS A 615 3.37 -49.23 39.96
N PHE A 616 2.97 -50.20 40.77
CA PHE A 616 1.55 -50.48 41.03
C PHE A 616 0.82 -49.38 41.81
N GLU A 617 1.48 -48.70 42.75
CA GLU A 617 0.84 -47.62 43.53
C GLU A 617 0.45 -46.43 42.65
N GLU A 618 1.37 -45.97 41.80
CA GLU A 618 1.12 -44.90 40.82
C GLU A 618 0.06 -45.33 39.78
N ALA A 619 0.09 -46.58 39.33
CA ALA A 619 -0.90 -47.10 38.39
C ALA A 619 -2.31 -47.10 39.01
N VAL A 620 -2.47 -47.55 40.26
CA VAL A 620 -3.77 -47.58 40.97
C VAL A 620 -4.34 -46.17 41.14
N GLU A 621 -3.50 -45.18 41.46
CA GLU A 621 -3.95 -43.79 41.57
C GLU A 621 -4.46 -43.27 40.21
N LYS A 622 -3.72 -43.52 39.12
CA LYS A 622 -4.12 -43.10 37.77
C LYS A 622 -5.37 -43.83 37.27
N PHE A 623 -5.51 -45.13 37.53
CA PHE A 623 -6.73 -45.89 37.22
C PHE A 623 -7.95 -45.34 37.96
N ARG A 624 -7.80 -44.99 39.25
CA ARG A 624 -8.87 -44.36 40.04
C ARG A 624 -9.25 -43.00 39.47
N LEU A 625 -8.29 -42.20 39.03
CA LEU A 625 -8.56 -40.90 38.38
C LEU A 625 -9.30 -41.06 37.04
N ILE A 626 -8.98 -42.09 36.25
CA ILE A 626 -9.72 -42.40 35.01
C ILE A 626 -11.16 -42.76 35.37
N LEU A 627 -11.38 -43.66 36.34
CA LEU A 627 -12.72 -44.09 36.75
C LEU A 627 -13.59 -42.93 37.24
N LEU A 628 -13.01 -41.98 37.98
CA LEU A 628 -13.69 -40.76 38.42
C LEU A 628 -13.92 -39.74 37.28
N SER A 629 -13.17 -39.83 36.19
CA SER A 629 -13.32 -38.94 35.03
C SER A 629 -14.38 -39.42 34.03
N VAL A 630 -14.71 -40.72 34.02
CA VAL A 630 -15.69 -41.32 33.09
C VAL A 630 -17.09 -40.71 33.24
N PRO A 631 -17.66 -40.55 34.45
CA PRO A 631 -18.97 -39.87 34.61
C PRO A 631 -18.96 -38.38 34.24
N LEU A 632 -17.76 -37.81 34.00
CA LEU A 632 -17.55 -36.42 33.62
C LEU A 632 -17.20 -36.25 32.13
N LEU A 633 -17.43 -37.28 31.31
CA LEU A 633 -17.28 -37.18 29.86
C LEU A 633 -18.57 -36.69 29.20
N VAL A 634 -18.39 -35.90 28.15
CA VAL A 634 -19.46 -35.54 27.22
C VAL A 634 -19.13 -36.17 25.88
N VAL A 635 -20.08 -36.94 25.36
CA VAL A 635 -19.91 -37.80 24.20
C VAL A 635 -21.08 -37.56 23.24
N ASP A 636 -20.79 -37.42 21.95
CA ASP A 636 -21.81 -37.07 20.94
C ASP A 636 -22.47 -38.31 20.33
N ASN A 637 -21.76 -39.45 20.27
CA ASN A 637 -22.18 -40.66 19.56
C ASN A 637 -22.56 -41.80 20.50
N LYS A 638 -23.61 -42.56 20.16
CA LYS A 638 -23.99 -43.77 20.90
C LYS A 638 -22.91 -44.86 20.90
N GLN A 639 -22.04 -44.88 19.88
CA GLN A 639 -20.90 -45.79 19.81
C GLN A 639 -19.85 -45.44 20.86
N GLU A 640 -19.49 -44.17 20.99
CA GLU A 640 -18.58 -43.66 22.01
C GLU A 640 -19.14 -43.74 23.45
N ILE A 641 -20.45 -43.95 23.61
CA ILE A 641 -21.08 -44.26 24.92
C ILE A 641 -20.92 -45.76 25.27
N ALA A 642 -20.83 -46.62 24.26
CA ALA A 642 -20.64 -48.05 24.45
C ALA A 642 -19.17 -48.45 24.64
N GLU A 643 -18.26 -47.65 24.07
CA GLU A 643 -16.80 -47.67 24.34
C GLU A 643 -16.48 -47.05 25.70
#